data_AF-A0A6H1R9I4-F1
#
_entry.id   AF-A0A6H1R9I4-F1
#
_cell.length_a   1.000
_cell.length_b   1.000
_cell.length_c   1.000
_cell.angle_alpha   90.00
_cell.angle_beta   90.00
_cell.angle_gamma   90.00
#
_symmetry.space_group_name_H-M   'P 1'
#
loop_
_entity.id
_entity.type
_entity.pdbx_description
1 polymer ?
#
loop_
_entity_poly.entity_id
_entity_poly.type
_entity_poly.pdbx_seq_one_letter_code
_entity_poly.pdbx_strand_id
1 'polypeptide(L)'
;MQPFDPKAYEREVVRPLRGRSGRLPDDLLTRYAVEPGCSDAELAQRLTQVRSHWNKSAQSTAKSSFTTSVYKAFLREDEELRRAHGDAMSGMSWWRNRNIDRAGASKEQIDELVGMLKASFGELGLITPGQLAAMRETFGQLAPAEVDQALDKAGVQTATPRELPKISGLSETLFRRLKALLGDAEVTGIPELLHGKLKNYRLLVDFDSTPSFPTGLTAKAIQQAIDRENRRSGNQAAREALGILNTVVGKDGADLRLLALYHLLDDVRRLRENGAPASALLKVLGRSGLDAGEVRQVVVSVLSETGTTAPPVTGLQKVTDLLADGQLIAAQQTLAAITDTDEATAAKAAVDRHAEQVRQLREAAHRALRGGAEGEARRQLGEAARLAADDDAIAAELRRIPLSPVDAVTAQPEGVGVRVSWRAKPDHDDGTRYRVVRRAGRMPGDADDGDVVAEGGATAVVDAAVAAGGRVGYAVFAAGDGGVWSRPVGATIDVLPPVHKVRLAVRGGAVEGSWVVHRDAVGVDVRRRRDGESADVPVPTSGGTAFRDSTVDTDGDCTYLLTARYRRPDGTEVSAEAVPVRHTARVAATLPPVTSLDARRFGGELVLSWVWPEDVRMAEVTWTNALAGTGGGQLRLTRQQYQADGGCRIGAGPGTVRAQVSAIATADNGESRSLPAALEVPGAPPQVSYRVERQNRLFGTSTARIVLTADQPVPDCTVLVVVAPGRVMPLKPDDGHVLHRGVHDLREPLELTVELPRRKPFWLRCFVHAAGIELIDPPISQLKVS
;
A
#
# COMPACT_ATOMS: atom_id res chain seq x y z
N MET A 1 23.43 9.34 -92.07
CA MET A 1 22.16 9.35 -91.31
C MET A 1 21.71 7.92 -90.94
N GLN A 2 21.28 7.65 -89.69
CA GLN A 2 20.65 6.35 -89.34
C GLN A 2 19.31 6.16 -90.06
N PRO A 3 18.87 4.94 -90.44
CA PRO A 3 17.56 4.72 -91.03
C PRO A 3 16.43 5.13 -90.06
N PHE A 4 15.35 5.73 -90.57
CA PHE A 4 14.19 6.06 -89.74
C PHE A 4 13.53 4.78 -89.23
N ASP A 5 13.57 4.55 -87.90
CA ASP A 5 12.88 3.46 -87.24
C ASP A 5 11.53 3.95 -86.66
N PRO A 6 10.39 3.54 -87.26
CA PRO A 6 9.07 3.94 -86.79
C PRO A 6 8.75 3.50 -85.36
N LYS A 7 9.28 2.36 -84.91
CA LYS A 7 8.99 1.83 -83.57
C LYS A 7 9.76 2.58 -82.50
N ALA A 8 11.05 2.86 -82.75
CA ALA A 8 11.86 3.70 -81.89
C ALA A 8 11.28 5.12 -81.81
N TYR A 9 10.94 5.71 -82.96
CA TYR A 9 10.33 7.05 -83.02
C TYR A 9 9.03 7.15 -82.23
N GLU A 10 8.13 6.18 -82.36
CA GLU A 10 6.89 6.19 -81.58
C GLU A 10 7.16 6.08 -80.07
N ARG A 11 8.11 5.24 -79.67
CA ARG A 11 8.48 5.05 -78.25
C ARG A 11 9.13 6.30 -77.64
N GLU A 12 10.00 6.96 -78.38
CA GLU A 12 10.88 8.02 -77.86
C GLU A 12 10.34 9.43 -78.08
N VAL A 13 9.49 9.64 -79.09
CA VAL A 13 8.97 10.98 -79.43
C VAL A 13 7.47 11.07 -79.18
N VAL A 14 6.69 10.03 -79.50
CA VAL A 14 5.22 10.09 -79.46
C VAL A 14 4.66 9.70 -78.09
N ARG A 15 5.10 8.56 -77.52
CA ARG A 15 4.62 8.10 -76.21
C ARG A 15 4.91 9.08 -75.06
N PRO A 16 6.05 9.80 -75.02
CA PRO A 16 6.31 10.76 -73.95
C PRO A 16 5.37 11.98 -73.95
N LEU A 17 4.65 12.23 -75.05
CA LEU A 17 3.65 13.29 -75.14
C LEU A 17 2.30 12.90 -74.51
N ARG A 18 2.20 11.70 -73.92
CA ARG A 18 0.97 11.20 -73.31
C ARG A 18 0.56 12.02 -72.10
N GLY A 19 -0.69 12.48 -72.09
CA GLY A 19 -1.25 13.29 -71.01
C GLY A 19 -1.02 14.79 -71.16
N ARG A 20 -0.39 15.25 -72.24
CA ARG A 20 -0.28 16.69 -72.54
C ARG A 20 -1.57 17.19 -73.17
N SER A 21 -2.15 18.26 -72.63
CA SER A 21 -3.20 19.04 -73.28
C SER A 21 -2.54 20.27 -73.95
N GLY A 22 -2.89 20.59 -75.20
CA GLY A 22 -2.41 21.81 -75.86
C GLY A 22 -1.25 21.66 -76.86
N ARG A 23 -0.38 22.68 -76.89
CA ARG A 23 0.63 22.94 -77.95
C ARG A 23 1.81 21.96 -77.87
N LEU A 24 2.27 21.48 -79.02
CA LEU A 24 3.41 20.58 -79.12
C LEU A 24 4.72 21.32 -78.80
N PRO A 25 5.69 20.69 -78.11
CA PRO A 25 6.98 21.34 -77.82
C PRO A 25 7.69 21.73 -79.11
N ASP A 26 8.32 22.91 -79.15
CA ASP A 26 8.98 23.46 -80.35
C ASP A 26 10.33 22.77 -80.67
N ASP A 27 10.43 21.48 -80.38
CA ASP A 27 11.58 20.64 -80.69
C ASP A 27 11.51 20.05 -82.08
N LEU A 28 11.83 20.89 -83.07
CA LEU A 28 11.72 20.47 -84.46
C LEU A 28 12.74 19.40 -84.84
N LEU A 29 13.97 19.42 -84.31
CA LEU A 29 14.96 18.38 -84.64
C LEU A 29 14.53 17.01 -84.14
N THR A 30 14.09 16.90 -82.88
CA THR A 30 13.58 15.64 -82.33
C THR A 30 12.28 15.22 -83.00
N ARG A 31 11.35 16.15 -83.22
CA ARG A 31 10.06 15.87 -83.88
C ARG A 31 10.28 15.35 -85.29
N TYR A 32 11.13 15.96 -86.10
CA TYR A 32 11.38 15.48 -87.46
C TYR A 32 12.44 14.38 -87.53
N ALA A 33 12.94 13.90 -86.38
CA ALA A 33 14.02 12.92 -86.30
C ALA A 33 15.22 13.29 -87.19
N VAL A 34 15.60 14.57 -87.14
CA VAL A 34 16.71 15.19 -87.89
C VAL A 34 17.87 15.44 -86.94
N GLU A 35 19.08 15.04 -87.34
CA GLU A 35 20.29 15.32 -86.57
C GLU A 35 20.88 16.69 -86.98
N PRO A 36 21.47 17.48 -86.06
CA PRO A 36 22.08 18.77 -86.38
C PRO A 36 23.17 18.70 -87.48
N GLY A 37 23.81 17.54 -87.64
CA GLY A 37 24.88 17.29 -88.61
C GLY A 37 24.43 16.92 -90.03
N CYS A 38 23.12 16.78 -90.29
CA CYS A 38 22.63 16.39 -91.62
C CYS A 38 23.00 17.41 -92.71
N SER A 39 23.16 16.92 -93.94
CA SER A 39 23.18 17.73 -95.17
C SER A 39 21.75 18.08 -95.63
N ASP A 40 21.60 19.08 -96.50
CA ASP A 40 20.29 19.49 -97.03
C ASP A 40 19.59 18.36 -97.81
N ALA A 41 20.35 17.51 -98.51
CA ALA A 41 19.82 16.34 -99.22
C ALA A 41 19.29 15.26 -98.25
N GLU A 42 20.02 14.99 -97.16
CA GLU A 42 19.57 14.05 -96.12
C GLU A 42 18.35 14.58 -95.36
N LEU A 43 18.31 15.89 -95.09
CA LEU A 43 17.14 16.57 -94.51
C LEU A 43 15.90 16.35 -95.38
N ALA A 44 15.97 16.64 -96.68
CA ALA A 44 14.85 16.45 -97.60
C ALA A 44 14.32 15.01 -97.60
N GLN A 45 15.23 14.03 -97.56
CA GLN A 45 14.87 12.62 -97.46
C GLN A 45 14.16 12.30 -96.13
N ARG A 46 14.70 12.78 -94.99
CA ARG A 46 14.13 12.57 -93.66
C ARG A 46 12.74 13.16 -93.52
N LEU A 47 12.54 14.41 -93.95
CA LEU A 47 11.25 15.09 -93.89
C LEU A 47 10.17 14.30 -94.67
N THR A 48 10.54 13.75 -95.83
CA THR A 48 9.64 12.91 -96.63
C THR A 48 9.24 11.63 -95.90
N GLN A 49 10.22 10.92 -95.32
CA GLN A 49 9.98 9.69 -94.56
C GLN A 49 9.08 9.92 -93.34
N VAL A 50 9.36 10.95 -92.55
CA VAL A 50 8.63 11.26 -91.32
C VAL A 50 7.20 11.74 -91.61
N ARG A 51 7.02 12.64 -92.59
CA ARG A 51 5.67 13.09 -92.99
C ARG A 51 4.82 11.95 -93.56
N SER A 52 5.42 11.05 -94.35
CA SER A 52 4.74 9.84 -94.82
C SER A 52 4.31 8.95 -93.66
N HIS A 53 5.18 8.78 -92.65
CA HIS A 53 4.87 8.01 -91.46
C HIS A 53 3.75 8.64 -90.62
N TRP A 54 3.78 9.97 -90.42
CA TRP A 54 2.73 10.70 -89.71
C TRP A 54 1.38 10.56 -90.40
N ASN A 55 1.31 10.74 -91.73
CA ASN A 55 0.08 10.55 -92.50
C ASN A 55 -0.49 9.13 -92.36
N LYS A 56 0.34 8.11 -92.56
CA LYS A 56 -0.08 6.70 -92.39
C LYS A 56 -0.56 6.40 -90.97
N SER A 57 0.13 6.94 -89.96
CA SER A 57 -0.19 6.70 -88.56
C SER A 57 -1.42 7.46 -88.07
N ALA A 58 -1.65 8.67 -88.58
CA ALA A 58 -2.82 9.49 -88.27
C ALA A 58 -4.14 8.91 -88.81
N GLN A 59 -4.06 8.02 -89.80
CA GLN A 59 -5.20 7.31 -90.41
C GLN A 59 -5.30 5.85 -89.96
N SER A 60 -4.38 5.39 -89.10
CA SER A 60 -4.34 3.99 -88.68
C SER A 60 -5.45 3.68 -87.67
N THR A 61 -6.19 2.60 -87.90
CA THR A 61 -7.19 2.05 -86.97
C THR A 61 -6.58 1.11 -85.93
N ALA A 62 -5.33 0.66 -86.13
CA ALA A 62 -4.62 -0.25 -85.23
C ALA A 62 -3.88 0.48 -84.09
N LYS A 63 -3.74 1.81 -84.17
CA LYS A 63 -3.07 2.62 -83.14
C LYS A 63 -4.07 3.16 -82.12
N SER A 64 -3.58 3.46 -80.92
CA SER A 64 -4.44 4.04 -79.87
C SER A 64 -4.96 5.42 -80.28
N SER A 65 -6.16 5.78 -79.81
CA SER A 65 -6.78 7.10 -80.07
C SER A 65 -5.83 8.26 -79.75
N PHE A 66 -5.07 8.15 -78.64
CA PHE A 66 -4.03 9.10 -78.26
C PHE A 66 -2.90 9.18 -79.29
N THR A 67 -2.34 8.04 -79.68
CA THR A 67 -1.24 8.00 -80.65
C THR A 67 -1.66 8.64 -81.98
N THR A 68 -2.88 8.33 -82.42
CA THR A 68 -3.47 8.89 -83.64
C THR A 68 -3.71 10.39 -83.54
N SER A 69 -4.15 10.91 -82.39
CA SER A 69 -4.35 12.36 -82.19
C SER A 69 -3.02 13.14 -82.19
N VAL A 70 -1.95 12.59 -81.61
CA VAL A 70 -0.61 13.21 -81.66
C VAL A 70 -0.09 13.31 -83.10
N TYR A 71 -0.23 12.24 -83.89
CA TYR A 71 0.18 12.29 -85.30
C TYR A 71 -0.65 13.30 -86.12
N LYS A 72 -1.94 13.45 -85.85
CA LYS A 72 -2.77 14.52 -86.44
C LYS A 72 -2.28 15.91 -86.05
N ALA A 73 -1.90 16.11 -84.79
CA ALA A 73 -1.33 17.37 -84.33
C ALA A 73 0.01 17.68 -85.02
N PHE A 74 0.90 16.68 -85.19
CA PHE A 74 2.15 16.86 -85.94
C PHE A 74 1.90 17.31 -87.38
N LEU A 75 0.92 16.72 -88.07
CA LEU A 75 0.57 17.12 -89.44
C LEU A 75 0.04 18.54 -89.52
N ARG A 76 -0.82 18.95 -88.56
CA ARG A 76 -1.36 20.31 -88.49
C ARG A 76 -0.26 21.35 -88.29
N GLU A 77 0.62 21.13 -87.30
CA GLU A 77 1.73 22.05 -87.03
C GLU A 77 2.76 22.05 -88.17
N ASP A 78 2.99 20.92 -88.85
CA ASP A 78 3.84 20.89 -90.05
C ASP A 78 3.27 21.74 -91.19
N GLU A 79 1.96 21.72 -91.38
CA GLU A 79 1.30 22.55 -92.38
C GLU A 79 1.42 24.04 -92.03
N GLU A 80 1.24 24.40 -90.77
CA GLU A 80 1.42 25.78 -90.28
C GLU A 80 2.87 26.25 -90.43
N LEU A 81 3.85 25.43 -90.07
CA LEU A 81 5.28 25.74 -90.24
C LEU A 81 5.64 25.93 -91.72
N ARG A 82 5.13 25.06 -92.60
CA ARG A 82 5.34 25.22 -94.05
C ARG A 82 4.68 26.49 -94.58
N ARG A 83 3.49 26.86 -94.09
CA ARG A 83 2.81 28.09 -94.49
C ARG A 83 3.57 29.35 -94.03
N ALA A 84 4.17 29.31 -92.84
CA ALA A 84 4.87 30.45 -92.26
C ALA A 84 6.31 30.63 -92.79
N HIS A 85 7.02 29.54 -93.07
CA HIS A 85 8.46 29.57 -93.35
C HIS A 85 8.87 29.05 -94.73
N GLY A 86 7.96 28.39 -95.47
CA GLY A 86 8.15 27.99 -96.87
C GLY A 86 9.49 27.29 -97.15
N ASP A 87 10.20 27.77 -98.17
CA ASP A 87 11.46 27.19 -98.65
C ASP A 87 12.62 27.27 -97.65
N ALA A 88 12.54 28.14 -96.63
CA ALA A 88 13.57 28.23 -95.60
C ALA A 88 13.73 26.92 -94.82
N MET A 89 12.66 26.12 -94.70
CA MET A 89 12.70 24.80 -94.05
C MET A 89 13.46 23.74 -94.85
N SER A 90 13.84 24.00 -96.10
CA SER A 90 14.61 23.06 -96.94
C SER A 90 16.10 23.07 -96.64
N GLY A 91 16.61 24.11 -95.95
CA GLY A 91 18.02 24.26 -95.61
C GLY A 91 18.31 23.98 -94.13
N MET A 92 19.33 23.18 -93.84
CA MET A 92 19.74 22.82 -92.47
C MET A 92 20.20 24.03 -91.63
N SER A 93 20.62 25.12 -92.27
CA SER A 93 20.98 26.37 -91.57
C SER A 93 19.80 26.97 -90.78
N TRP A 94 18.58 26.93 -91.34
CA TRP A 94 17.38 27.39 -90.64
C TRP A 94 17.09 26.54 -89.40
N TRP A 95 17.17 25.21 -89.52
CA TRP A 95 16.96 24.28 -88.42
C TRP A 95 18.00 24.46 -87.31
N ARG A 96 19.28 24.68 -87.67
CA ARG A 96 20.35 24.95 -86.69
C ARG A 96 20.14 26.27 -85.96
N ASN A 97 19.88 27.35 -86.69
CA ASN A 97 19.67 28.67 -86.08
C ASN A 97 18.46 28.65 -85.15
N ARG A 98 17.34 28.09 -85.60
CA ARG A 98 16.14 27.94 -84.77
C ARG A 98 16.38 27.05 -83.54
N ASN A 99 17.18 25.98 -83.68
CA ASN A 99 17.53 25.13 -82.55
C ASN A 99 18.46 25.83 -81.53
N ILE A 100 19.38 26.70 -81.99
CA ILE A 100 20.22 27.53 -81.11
C ILE A 100 19.37 28.57 -80.38
N ASP A 101 18.51 29.29 -81.12
CA ASP A 101 17.62 30.31 -80.55
C ASP A 101 16.68 29.68 -79.52
N ARG A 102 16.12 28.50 -79.84
CA ARG A 102 15.34 27.71 -78.89
C ARG A 102 16.18 27.29 -77.69
N ALA A 103 17.38 26.74 -77.89
CA ALA A 103 18.21 26.28 -76.76
C ALA A 103 18.53 27.41 -75.78
N GLY A 104 18.69 28.64 -76.28
CA GLY A 104 18.78 29.85 -75.45
C GLY A 104 17.50 30.12 -74.65
N ALA A 105 16.35 30.17 -75.32
CA ALA A 105 15.05 30.43 -74.68
C ALA A 105 14.61 29.31 -73.71
N SER A 106 14.86 28.04 -74.06
CA SER A 106 14.62 26.86 -73.22
C SER A 106 15.43 26.93 -71.94
N LYS A 107 16.67 27.46 -71.97
CA LYS A 107 17.52 27.54 -70.78
C LYS A 107 16.91 28.43 -69.70
N GLU A 108 16.39 29.59 -70.08
CA GLU A 108 15.68 30.50 -69.17
C GLU A 108 14.43 29.83 -68.60
N GLN A 109 13.63 29.16 -69.44
CA GLN A 109 12.44 28.42 -68.99
C GLN A 109 12.78 27.22 -68.08
N ILE A 110 13.89 26.52 -68.33
CA ILE A 110 14.39 25.43 -67.47
C ILE A 110 14.80 26.00 -66.11
N ASP A 111 15.55 27.10 -66.09
CA ASP A 111 16.00 27.71 -64.84
C ASP A 111 14.81 28.29 -64.04
N GLU A 112 13.80 28.85 -64.71
CA GLU A 112 12.52 29.26 -64.11
C GLU A 112 11.75 28.06 -63.52
N LEU A 113 11.62 26.97 -64.28
CA LEU A 113 10.98 25.74 -63.81
C LEU A 113 11.75 25.15 -62.61
N VAL A 114 13.09 25.15 -62.64
CA VAL A 114 13.93 24.73 -61.50
C VAL A 114 13.66 25.61 -60.27
N GLY A 115 13.55 26.92 -60.45
CA GLY A 115 13.20 27.87 -59.39
C GLY A 115 11.83 27.55 -58.77
N MET A 116 10.81 27.34 -59.62
CA MET A 116 9.45 26.99 -59.18
C MET A 116 9.40 25.61 -58.50
N LEU A 117 10.11 24.61 -59.02
CA LEU A 117 10.20 23.28 -58.42
C LEU A 117 10.87 23.33 -57.05
N LYS A 118 11.95 24.10 -56.90
CA LYS A 118 12.63 24.29 -55.60
C LYS A 118 11.74 25.03 -54.61
N ALA A 119 11.03 26.06 -55.04
CA ALA A 119 10.14 26.84 -54.17
C ALA A 119 8.95 26.01 -53.67
N SER A 120 8.32 25.23 -54.55
CA SER A 120 7.08 24.50 -54.24
C SER A 120 7.31 23.09 -53.69
N PHE A 121 8.40 22.41 -54.10
CA PHE A 121 8.65 21.00 -53.78
C PHE A 121 10.05 20.71 -53.24
N GLY A 122 10.93 21.72 -53.12
CA GLY A 122 12.33 21.51 -52.72
C GLY A 122 12.51 20.90 -51.34
N GLU A 123 11.64 21.24 -50.38
CA GLU A 123 11.67 20.64 -49.04
C GLU A 123 11.19 19.19 -49.02
N LEU A 124 10.21 18.85 -49.87
CA LEU A 124 9.63 17.51 -49.96
C LEU A 124 10.46 16.59 -50.85
N GLY A 125 11.15 17.15 -51.85
CA GLY A 125 11.92 16.44 -52.86
C GLY A 125 11.09 15.52 -53.75
N LEU A 126 9.76 15.59 -53.68
CA LEU A 126 8.84 14.73 -54.41
C LEU A 126 7.72 15.55 -55.08
N ILE A 127 7.36 15.16 -56.30
CA ILE A 127 6.22 15.70 -57.06
C ILE A 127 5.32 14.55 -57.54
N THR A 128 4.01 14.77 -57.54
CA THR A 128 3.08 13.76 -58.09
C THR A 128 2.99 13.83 -59.61
N PRO A 129 2.65 12.72 -60.30
CA PRO A 129 2.44 12.74 -61.74
C PRO A 129 1.40 13.78 -62.21
N GLY A 130 0.34 14.00 -61.42
CA GLY A 130 -0.70 14.98 -61.72
C GLY A 130 -0.22 16.43 -61.58
N GLN A 131 0.53 16.75 -60.51
CA GLN A 131 1.12 18.07 -60.34
C GLN A 131 2.19 18.36 -61.41
N LEU A 132 3.00 17.36 -61.75
CA LEU A 132 3.97 17.48 -62.84
C LEU A 132 3.28 17.72 -64.18
N ALA A 133 2.14 17.07 -64.43
CA ALA A 133 1.34 17.31 -65.63
C ALA A 133 0.80 18.76 -65.68
N ALA A 134 0.28 19.29 -64.56
CA ALA A 134 -0.17 20.69 -64.48
C ALA A 134 0.98 21.69 -64.72
N MET A 135 2.17 21.43 -64.16
CA MET A 135 3.35 22.25 -64.43
C MET A 135 3.76 22.17 -65.91
N ARG A 136 3.66 21.00 -66.54
CA ARG A 136 3.93 20.83 -67.98
C ARG A 136 2.98 21.64 -68.87
N GLU A 137 1.76 21.93 -68.44
CA GLU A 137 0.85 22.83 -69.17
C GLU A 137 1.35 24.27 -69.15
N THR A 138 1.89 24.71 -68.01
CA THR A 138 2.46 26.06 -67.85
C THR A 138 3.75 26.22 -68.67
N PHE A 139 4.60 25.20 -68.66
CA PHE A 139 5.86 25.15 -69.44
C PHE A 139 5.69 24.36 -70.75
N GLY A 140 4.57 24.60 -71.45
CA GLY A 140 4.15 23.86 -72.63
C GLY A 140 5.07 23.95 -73.85
N GLN A 141 6.21 24.65 -73.77
CA GLN A 141 7.24 24.70 -74.81
C GLN A 141 8.41 23.74 -74.56
N LEU A 142 8.64 23.34 -73.30
CA LEU A 142 9.72 22.43 -72.94
C LEU A 142 9.46 20.99 -73.41
N ALA A 143 10.52 20.33 -73.87
CA ALA A 143 10.54 18.92 -74.21
C ALA A 143 10.62 18.05 -72.94
N PRO A 144 10.18 16.78 -72.99
CA PRO A 144 10.23 15.88 -71.83
C PRO A 144 11.62 15.76 -71.19
N ALA A 145 12.68 15.67 -71.98
CA ALA A 145 14.05 15.59 -71.48
C ALA A 145 14.51 16.87 -70.78
N GLU A 146 14.02 18.04 -71.20
CA GLU A 146 14.31 19.33 -70.55
C GLU A 146 13.59 19.44 -69.19
N VAL A 147 12.39 18.86 -69.08
CA VAL A 147 11.65 18.76 -67.81
C VAL A 147 12.34 17.78 -66.85
N ASP A 148 12.81 16.63 -67.35
CA ASP A 148 13.55 15.66 -66.53
C ASP A 148 14.87 16.27 -66.04
N GLN A 149 15.57 17.04 -66.89
CA GLN A 149 16.74 17.83 -66.48
C GLN A 149 16.40 18.86 -65.39
N ALA A 150 15.25 19.53 -65.49
CA ALA A 150 14.81 20.49 -64.48
C ALA A 150 14.50 19.80 -63.14
N LEU A 151 13.88 18.61 -63.16
CA LEU A 151 13.62 17.80 -61.97
C LEU A 151 14.92 17.39 -61.28
N ASP A 152 15.90 16.89 -62.04
CA ASP A 152 17.21 16.49 -61.52
C ASP A 152 17.97 17.69 -60.91
N LYS A 153 18.02 18.83 -61.62
CA LYS A 153 18.63 20.08 -61.11
C LYS A 153 17.92 20.63 -59.87
N ALA A 154 16.62 20.40 -59.75
CA ALA A 154 15.82 20.79 -58.59
C ALA A 154 15.95 19.81 -57.42
N GLY A 155 16.47 18.59 -57.64
CA GLY A 155 16.52 17.53 -56.64
C GLY A 155 15.14 16.95 -56.32
N VAL A 156 14.19 17.01 -57.27
CA VAL A 156 12.80 16.59 -57.10
C VAL A 156 12.55 15.34 -57.92
N GLN A 157 12.00 14.29 -57.30
CA GLN A 157 11.67 13.03 -57.96
C GLN A 157 10.16 12.85 -58.11
N THR A 158 9.73 12.12 -59.13
CA THR A 158 8.30 11.82 -59.30
C THR A 158 7.92 10.64 -58.40
N ALA A 159 6.88 10.81 -57.58
CA ALA A 159 6.34 9.77 -56.72
C ALA A 159 4.81 9.66 -56.84
N THR A 160 4.32 8.44 -57.04
CA THR A 160 2.88 8.16 -57.10
C THR A 160 2.32 8.12 -55.66
N PRO A 161 1.27 8.91 -55.35
CA PRO A 161 0.57 8.82 -54.06
C PRO A 161 0.10 7.40 -53.77
N ARG A 162 0.16 7.00 -52.50
CA ARG A 162 -0.32 5.69 -52.04
C ARG A 162 -1.63 5.84 -51.28
N GLU A 163 -2.47 4.81 -51.33
CA GLU A 163 -3.64 4.74 -50.47
C GLU A 163 -3.22 4.54 -49.01
N LEU A 164 -3.72 5.41 -48.16
CA LEU A 164 -3.44 5.44 -46.73
C LEU A 164 -4.72 5.06 -45.95
N PRO A 165 -4.59 4.42 -44.77
CA PRO A 165 -5.75 4.07 -43.97
C PRO A 165 -6.52 5.33 -43.53
N LYS A 166 -7.83 5.36 -43.78
CA LYS A 166 -8.73 6.46 -43.42
C LYS A 166 -9.48 6.25 -42.10
N ILE A 167 -9.48 5.01 -41.60
CA ILE A 167 -10.08 4.63 -40.32
C ILE A 167 -9.04 3.88 -39.49
N SER A 168 -9.13 4.02 -38.17
CA SER A 168 -8.25 3.33 -37.20
C SER A 168 -8.60 1.84 -37.05
N GLY A 169 -9.83 1.45 -37.40
CA GLY A 169 -10.41 0.16 -37.01
C GLY A 169 -10.86 0.10 -35.54
N LEU A 170 -10.78 1.22 -34.82
CA LEU A 170 -11.23 1.37 -33.43
C LEU A 170 -12.41 2.34 -33.35
N SER A 171 -13.17 2.28 -32.26
CA SER A 171 -14.05 3.40 -31.90
C SER A 171 -13.22 4.66 -31.64
N GLU A 172 -13.78 5.83 -31.92
CA GLU A 172 -13.09 7.10 -31.74
C GLU A 172 -12.64 7.33 -30.29
N THR A 173 -13.48 6.91 -29.33
CA THR A 173 -13.17 7.00 -27.89
C THR A 173 -11.98 6.12 -27.51
N LEU A 174 -11.91 4.88 -28.00
CA LEU A 174 -10.79 3.97 -27.72
C LEU A 174 -9.50 4.44 -28.40
N PHE A 175 -9.59 4.97 -29.62
CA PHE A 175 -8.42 5.52 -30.31
C PHE A 175 -7.86 6.75 -29.60
N ARG A 176 -8.71 7.71 -29.18
CA ARG A 176 -8.29 8.87 -28.38
C ARG A 176 -7.64 8.45 -27.06
N ARG A 177 -8.20 7.44 -26.38
CA ARG A 177 -7.61 6.88 -25.16
C ARG A 177 -6.25 6.23 -25.42
N LEU A 178 -6.12 5.42 -26.47
CA LEU A 178 -4.84 4.81 -26.87
C LEU A 178 -3.78 5.88 -27.16
N LYS A 179 -4.14 6.94 -27.88
CA LYS A 179 -3.24 8.05 -28.21
C LYS A 179 -2.75 8.79 -26.95
N ALA A 180 -3.65 9.08 -26.00
CA ALA A 180 -3.28 9.70 -24.73
C ALA A 180 -2.30 8.82 -23.94
N LEU A 181 -2.58 7.51 -23.85
CA LEU A 181 -1.72 6.55 -23.15
C LEU A 181 -0.33 6.40 -23.78
N LEU A 182 -0.21 6.47 -25.10
CA LEU A 182 1.10 6.48 -25.78
C LEU A 182 1.91 7.73 -25.40
N GLY A 183 1.25 8.89 -25.31
CA GLY A 183 1.86 10.13 -24.84
C GLY A 183 2.31 10.05 -23.38
N ASP A 184 1.46 9.57 -22.49
CA ASP A 184 1.75 9.38 -21.06
C ASP A 184 2.86 8.34 -20.81
N ALA A 185 2.99 7.35 -21.71
CA ALA A 185 4.06 6.36 -21.70
C ALA A 185 5.37 6.87 -22.33
N GLU A 186 5.41 8.12 -22.81
CA GLU A 186 6.54 8.76 -23.49
C GLU A 186 7.06 7.96 -24.71
N VAL A 187 6.17 7.27 -25.43
CA VAL A 187 6.52 6.53 -26.65
C VAL A 187 6.00 7.25 -27.89
N THR A 188 6.78 7.18 -28.98
CA THR A 188 6.45 7.88 -30.24
C THR A 188 5.37 7.19 -31.07
N GLY A 189 5.04 5.94 -30.75
CA GLY A 189 3.97 5.21 -31.41
C GLY A 189 3.94 3.72 -31.07
N ILE A 190 3.03 3.00 -31.73
CA ILE A 190 2.80 1.56 -31.51
C ILE A 190 4.07 0.70 -31.75
N PRO A 191 4.87 0.90 -32.81
CA PRO A 191 6.09 0.11 -33.00
C PRO A 191 7.08 0.22 -31.84
N GLU A 192 7.27 1.42 -31.28
CA GLU A 192 8.14 1.65 -30.13
C GLU A 192 7.53 1.06 -28.84
N LEU A 193 6.21 1.13 -28.66
CA LEU A 193 5.53 0.47 -27.54
C LEU A 193 5.80 -1.05 -27.54
N LEU A 194 5.72 -1.71 -28.70
CA LEU A 194 5.91 -3.16 -28.82
C LEU A 194 7.38 -3.58 -28.69
N HIS A 195 8.29 -2.88 -29.37
CA HIS A 195 9.68 -3.33 -29.51
C HIS A 195 10.68 -2.55 -28.64
N GLY A 196 10.26 -1.43 -28.05
CA GLY A 196 11.14 -0.47 -27.39
C GLY A 196 11.76 0.49 -28.42
N LYS A 197 12.75 1.27 -27.97
CA LYS A 197 13.36 2.33 -28.79
C LYS A 197 13.94 1.80 -30.11
N LEU A 198 13.44 2.29 -31.23
CA LEU A 198 13.87 1.95 -32.59
C LEU A 198 14.76 3.07 -33.15
N LYS A 199 15.76 2.73 -33.98
CA LYS A 199 16.55 3.75 -34.72
C LYS A 199 15.79 4.24 -35.95
N ASN A 200 15.24 3.31 -36.72
CA ASN A 200 14.31 3.57 -37.81
C ASN A 200 13.39 2.36 -38.04
N TYR A 201 12.26 2.58 -38.72
CA TYR A 201 11.39 1.50 -39.19
C TYR A 201 10.59 1.90 -40.45
N ARG A 202 10.00 0.90 -41.10
CA ARG A 202 9.13 1.01 -42.27
C ARG A 202 7.74 0.48 -41.92
N LEU A 203 6.68 1.06 -42.49
CA LEU A 203 5.28 0.68 -42.24
C LEU A 203 4.39 0.69 -43.49
N LEU A 204 4.80 1.39 -44.56
CA LEU A 204 3.91 1.62 -45.71
C LEU A 204 3.49 0.32 -46.42
N VAL A 205 4.42 -0.61 -46.60
CA VAL A 205 4.16 -1.92 -47.21
C VAL A 205 4.15 -2.99 -46.14
N ASP A 206 5.32 -3.22 -45.53
CA ASP A 206 5.54 -4.18 -44.47
C ASP A 206 6.24 -3.50 -43.30
N PHE A 207 6.17 -4.14 -42.13
CA PHE A 207 6.94 -3.69 -40.98
C PHE A 207 8.35 -4.27 -41.01
N ASP A 208 9.34 -3.38 -41.08
CA ASP A 208 10.76 -3.70 -40.89
C ASP A 208 11.40 -2.62 -40.01
N SER A 209 12.40 -2.97 -39.21
CA SER A 209 12.97 -2.06 -38.21
C SER A 209 14.46 -2.30 -37.99
N THR A 210 15.15 -1.25 -37.52
CA THR A 210 16.52 -1.33 -37.04
C THR A 210 16.55 -0.96 -35.54
N PRO A 211 16.92 -1.87 -34.63
CA PRO A 211 17.31 -3.27 -34.86
C PRO A 211 16.13 -4.14 -35.34
N SER A 212 16.43 -5.26 -36.00
CA SER A 212 15.41 -6.13 -36.59
C SER A 212 14.65 -6.93 -35.53
N PHE A 213 13.32 -6.91 -35.59
CA PHE A 213 12.41 -7.67 -34.73
C PHE A 213 11.56 -8.64 -35.56
N PRO A 214 11.90 -9.95 -35.60
CA PRO A 214 11.24 -10.94 -36.46
C PRO A 214 9.75 -11.15 -36.14
N THR A 215 9.30 -10.79 -34.94
CA THR A 215 7.89 -10.91 -34.55
C THR A 215 6.99 -9.86 -35.20
N GLY A 216 7.57 -8.77 -35.72
CA GLY A 216 6.88 -7.65 -36.33
C GLY A 216 5.70 -7.12 -35.49
N LEU A 217 4.71 -6.54 -36.16
CA LEU A 217 3.47 -6.05 -35.54
C LEU A 217 2.42 -7.17 -35.45
N THR A 218 2.60 -8.10 -34.51
CA THR A 218 1.72 -9.26 -34.34
C THR A 218 1.19 -9.39 -32.90
N ALA A 219 0.16 -10.22 -32.71
CA ALA A 219 -0.34 -10.56 -31.36
C ALA A 219 0.78 -11.12 -30.46
N LYS A 220 1.73 -11.87 -31.04
CA LYS A 220 2.90 -12.38 -30.31
C LYS A 220 3.80 -11.26 -29.80
N ALA A 221 4.00 -10.20 -30.59
CA ALA A 221 4.76 -9.03 -30.17
C ALA A 221 4.05 -8.27 -29.03
N ILE A 222 2.71 -8.18 -29.05
CA ILE A 222 1.92 -7.62 -27.94
C ILE A 222 2.18 -8.40 -26.66
N GLN A 223 2.07 -9.74 -26.69
CA GLN A 223 2.27 -10.54 -25.49
C GLN A 223 3.71 -10.39 -24.94
N GLN A 224 4.71 -10.36 -25.82
CA GLN A 224 6.10 -10.12 -25.41
C GLN A 224 6.30 -8.74 -24.77
N ALA A 225 5.61 -7.72 -25.29
CA ALA A 225 5.63 -6.38 -24.72
C ALA A 225 4.92 -6.32 -23.35
N ILE A 226 3.79 -7.01 -23.18
CA ILE A 226 3.08 -7.15 -21.90
C ILE A 226 4.01 -7.81 -20.87
N ASP A 227 4.63 -8.94 -21.22
CA ASP A 227 5.55 -9.65 -20.34
C ASP A 227 6.76 -8.78 -19.97
N ARG A 228 7.26 -7.97 -20.91
CA ARG A 228 8.35 -7.01 -20.65
C ARG A 228 7.92 -5.93 -19.67
N GLU A 229 6.73 -5.36 -19.84
CA GLU A 229 6.25 -4.24 -19.03
C GLU A 229 5.74 -4.66 -17.64
N ASN A 230 5.28 -5.90 -17.49
CA ASN A 230 4.96 -6.48 -16.20
C ASN A 230 6.20 -6.71 -15.31
N ARG A 231 7.37 -6.90 -15.92
CA ARG A 231 8.65 -7.02 -15.19
C ARG A 231 9.25 -5.67 -14.76
N ARG A 232 8.77 -4.56 -15.32
CA ARG A 232 9.23 -3.20 -14.98
C ARG A 232 8.30 -2.57 -13.96
N SER A 233 8.81 -1.78 -13.01
CA SER A 233 8.01 -0.97 -12.11
C SER A 233 7.78 0.42 -12.72
N GLY A 234 6.53 0.92 -12.73
CA GLY A 234 6.26 2.35 -12.89
C GLY A 234 5.72 2.86 -14.25
N ASN A 235 5.37 2.01 -15.22
CA ASN A 235 4.78 2.48 -16.48
C ASN A 235 3.36 1.92 -16.69
N GLN A 236 2.41 2.43 -15.91
CA GLN A 236 1.00 2.00 -15.97
C GLN A 236 0.35 2.35 -17.32
N ALA A 237 0.70 3.50 -17.91
CA ALA A 237 0.17 3.93 -19.19
C ALA A 237 0.51 2.95 -20.34
N ALA A 238 1.76 2.47 -20.39
CA ALA A 238 2.17 1.46 -21.37
C ALA A 238 1.39 0.14 -21.21
N ARG A 239 1.13 -0.30 -19.97
CA ARG A 239 0.35 -1.53 -19.71
C ARG A 239 -1.10 -1.40 -20.17
N GLU A 240 -1.74 -0.27 -19.89
CA GLU A 240 -3.09 0.01 -20.35
C GLU A 240 -3.15 0.08 -21.89
N ALA A 241 -2.19 0.74 -22.53
CA ALA A 241 -2.10 0.80 -23.99
C ALA A 241 -1.96 -0.61 -24.60
N LEU A 242 -1.09 -1.45 -24.04
CA LEU A 242 -0.93 -2.84 -24.45
C LEU A 242 -2.20 -3.67 -24.22
N GLY A 243 -2.95 -3.40 -23.14
CA GLY A 243 -4.25 -4.03 -22.88
C GLY A 243 -5.30 -3.68 -23.94
N ILE A 244 -5.33 -2.43 -24.40
CA ILE A 244 -6.20 -1.99 -25.51
C ILE A 244 -5.80 -2.74 -26.79
N LEU A 245 -4.51 -2.74 -27.14
CA LEU A 245 -4.02 -3.43 -28.34
C LEU A 245 -4.32 -4.93 -28.31
N ASN A 246 -4.13 -5.59 -27.15
CA ASN A 246 -4.42 -7.01 -26.99
C ASN A 246 -5.91 -7.33 -27.19
N THR A 247 -6.78 -6.48 -26.65
CA THR A 247 -8.24 -6.65 -26.78
C THR A 247 -8.68 -6.52 -28.23
N VAL A 248 -8.15 -5.52 -28.93
CA VAL A 248 -8.48 -5.19 -30.32
C VAL A 248 -8.05 -6.30 -31.28
N VAL A 249 -6.82 -6.80 -31.13
CA VAL A 249 -6.32 -7.87 -32.00
C VAL A 249 -7.04 -9.19 -31.73
N GLY A 250 -7.42 -9.44 -30.47
CA GLY A 250 -8.12 -10.67 -30.08
C GLY A 250 -9.61 -10.71 -30.49
N LYS A 251 -10.34 -9.59 -30.36
CA LYS A 251 -11.80 -9.55 -30.62
C LYS A 251 -12.18 -8.99 -31.98
N ASP A 252 -11.49 -7.95 -32.43
CA ASP A 252 -11.92 -7.15 -33.59
C ASP A 252 -11.09 -7.46 -34.85
N GLY A 253 -10.03 -8.26 -34.72
CA GLY A 253 -9.18 -8.68 -35.84
C GLY A 253 -8.47 -7.52 -36.54
N ALA A 254 -8.26 -6.39 -35.85
CA ALA A 254 -7.70 -5.20 -36.46
C ALA A 254 -6.23 -5.42 -36.89
N ASP A 255 -5.89 -4.91 -38.07
CA ASP A 255 -4.52 -4.91 -38.57
C ASP A 255 -3.68 -3.87 -37.81
N LEU A 256 -2.77 -4.35 -36.95
CA LEU A 256 -1.86 -3.52 -36.15
C LEU A 256 -1.00 -2.59 -37.00
N ARG A 257 -0.62 -3.00 -38.21
CA ARG A 257 0.19 -2.17 -39.11
C ARG A 257 -0.63 -0.99 -39.61
N LEU A 258 -1.88 -1.22 -40.01
CA LEU A 258 -2.78 -0.16 -40.44
C LEU A 258 -3.15 0.78 -39.28
N LEU A 259 -3.37 0.24 -38.08
CA LEU A 259 -3.60 1.05 -36.88
C LEU A 259 -2.38 1.90 -36.53
N ALA A 260 -1.17 1.33 -36.57
CA ALA A 260 0.08 2.05 -36.33
C ALA A 260 0.29 3.16 -37.37
N LEU A 261 0.03 2.87 -38.65
CA LEU A 261 0.12 3.85 -39.71
C LEU A 261 -0.94 4.95 -39.50
N TYR A 262 -2.20 4.60 -39.21
CA TYR A 262 -3.27 5.55 -38.95
C TYR A 262 -2.94 6.50 -37.78
N HIS A 263 -2.37 5.97 -36.69
CA HIS A 263 -1.93 6.77 -35.55
C HIS A 263 -0.95 7.87 -35.96
N LEU A 264 0.04 7.54 -36.79
CA LEU A 264 1.00 8.53 -37.29
C LEU A 264 0.36 9.54 -38.25
N LEU A 265 -0.64 9.11 -39.01
CA LEU A 265 -1.35 9.95 -39.98
C LEU A 265 -2.31 10.94 -39.32
N ASP A 266 -2.90 10.60 -38.17
CA ASP A 266 -3.89 11.44 -37.48
C ASP A 266 -3.33 12.83 -37.16
N ASP A 267 -2.11 12.91 -36.61
CA ASP A 267 -1.45 14.18 -36.33
C ASP A 267 -1.07 14.94 -37.61
N VAL A 268 -0.61 14.23 -38.63
CA VAL A 268 -0.21 14.83 -39.92
C VAL A 268 -1.42 15.40 -40.66
N ARG A 269 -2.56 14.69 -40.68
CA ARG A 269 -3.81 15.16 -41.30
C ARG A 269 -4.36 16.38 -40.56
N ARG A 270 -4.39 16.34 -39.23
CA ARG A 270 -4.82 17.49 -38.40
C ARG A 270 -3.96 18.73 -38.65
N LEU A 271 -2.63 18.56 -38.73
CA LEU A 271 -1.73 19.69 -39.05
C LEU A 271 -1.96 20.23 -40.46
N ARG A 272 -2.19 19.36 -41.44
CA ARG A 272 -2.56 19.78 -42.80
C ARG A 272 -3.87 20.57 -42.82
N GLU A 273 -4.90 20.09 -42.12
CA GLU A 273 -6.20 20.77 -42.00
C GLU A 273 -6.05 22.17 -41.38
N ASN A 274 -5.09 22.33 -40.47
CA ASN A 274 -4.72 23.63 -39.88
C ASN A 274 -3.80 24.48 -40.78
N GLY A 275 -3.57 24.09 -42.03
CA GLY A 275 -2.77 24.84 -43.00
C GLY A 275 -1.25 24.73 -42.82
N ALA A 276 -0.76 23.70 -42.12
CA ALA A 276 0.68 23.53 -41.92
C ALA A 276 1.42 23.24 -43.24
N PRO A 277 2.61 23.84 -43.47
CA PRO A 277 3.42 23.59 -44.66
C PRO A 277 4.04 22.19 -44.65
N ALA A 278 4.46 21.71 -45.82
CA ALA A 278 5.04 20.37 -45.99
C ALA A 278 6.26 20.10 -45.08
N SER A 279 7.13 21.09 -44.84
CA SER A 279 8.25 20.98 -43.89
C SER A 279 7.83 20.68 -42.46
N ALA A 280 6.73 21.28 -42.00
CA ALA A 280 6.21 21.02 -40.66
C ALA A 280 5.73 19.57 -40.53
N LEU A 281 5.04 19.06 -41.56
CA LEU A 281 4.58 17.68 -41.64
C LEU A 281 5.75 16.70 -41.64
N LEU A 282 6.78 16.96 -42.46
CA LEU A 282 8.01 16.14 -42.50
C LEU A 282 8.73 16.11 -41.15
N LYS A 283 8.82 17.26 -40.47
CA LYS A 283 9.50 17.37 -39.17
C LYS A 283 8.76 16.62 -38.07
N VAL A 284 7.43 16.70 -38.06
CA VAL A 284 6.60 16.00 -37.06
C VAL A 284 6.65 14.50 -37.30
N LEU A 285 6.40 14.05 -38.53
CA LEU A 285 6.42 12.62 -38.85
C LEU A 285 7.82 12.01 -38.72
N GLY A 286 8.88 12.77 -39.03
CA GLY A 286 10.27 12.33 -38.85
C GLY A 286 10.67 12.05 -37.40
N ARG A 287 9.95 12.59 -36.41
CA ARG A 287 10.18 12.27 -34.99
C ARG A 287 9.70 10.88 -34.58
N SER A 288 8.83 10.27 -35.38
CA SER A 288 8.30 8.92 -35.11
C SER A 288 9.34 7.81 -35.31
N GLY A 289 10.47 8.08 -35.97
CA GLY A 289 11.43 7.05 -36.36
C GLY A 289 11.07 6.32 -37.66
N LEU A 290 10.04 6.76 -38.38
CA LEU A 290 9.74 6.25 -39.72
C LEU A 290 10.90 6.59 -40.70
N ASP A 291 11.22 5.67 -41.62
CA ASP A 291 12.25 5.85 -42.64
C ASP A 291 12.05 7.15 -43.45
N ALA A 292 13.13 7.88 -43.70
CA ALA A 292 13.06 9.20 -44.33
C ALA A 292 12.47 9.18 -45.75
N GLY A 293 12.55 8.05 -46.47
CA GLY A 293 11.88 7.85 -47.75
C GLY A 293 10.37 7.66 -47.57
N GLU A 294 9.96 6.86 -46.58
CA GLU A 294 8.54 6.66 -46.27
C GLU A 294 7.87 7.91 -45.71
N VAL A 295 8.57 8.70 -44.89
CA VAL A 295 8.08 9.99 -44.39
C VAL A 295 7.69 10.91 -45.54
N ARG A 296 8.57 11.07 -46.54
CA ARG A 296 8.29 11.90 -47.73
C ARG A 296 7.13 11.33 -48.53
N GLN A 297 7.09 10.01 -48.73
CA GLN A 297 6.02 9.33 -49.45
C GLN A 297 4.65 9.48 -48.75
N VAL A 298 4.61 9.38 -47.42
CA VAL A 298 3.41 9.58 -46.60
C VAL A 298 2.92 11.01 -46.75
N VAL A 299 3.80 12.01 -46.58
CA VAL A 299 3.40 13.43 -46.69
C VAL A 299 2.86 13.75 -48.08
N VAL A 300 3.51 13.29 -49.16
CA VAL A 300 2.97 13.43 -50.53
C VAL A 300 1.58 12.81 -50.62
N SER A 301 1.40 11.62 -50.07
CA SER A 301 0.13 10.88 -50.15
C SER A 301 -0.98 11.63 -49.40
N VAL A 302 -0.70 12.14 -48.19
CA VAL A 302 -1.64 12.96 -47.39
C VAL A 302 -1.97 14.28 -48.07
N LEU A 303 -0.99 14.98 -48.64
CA LEU A 303 -1.24 16.23 -49.39
C LEU A 303 -2.10 15.98 -50.63
N SER A 304 -1.96 14.79 -51.23
CA SER A 304 -2.72 14.33 -52.39
C SER A 304 -4.07 13.70 -52.03
N GLU A 305 -4.40 13.54 -50.75
CA GLU A 305 -5.75 13.16 -50.35
C GLU A 305 -6.69 14.30 -50.73
N THR A 306 -7.26 14.21 -51.92
CA THR A 306 -8.45 14.96 -52.27
C THR A 306 -9.50 14.50 -51.28
N GLY A 307 -9.82 15.36 -50.32
CA GLY A 307 -11.07 15.19 -49.62
C GLY A 307 -12.13 15.00 -50.69
N THR A 308 -12.88 13.92 -50.63
CA THR A 308 -14.31 14.06 -50.87
C THR A 308 -14.64 15.34 -50.11
N THR A 309 -14.96 16.41 -50.83
CA THR A 309 -15.69 17.50 -50.22
C THR A 309 -16.95 16.83 -49.68
N ALA A 310 -16.88 16.40 -48.42
CA ALA A 310 -17.94 16.75 -47.51
C ALA A 310 -18.25 18.21 -47.84
N PRO A 311 -19.53 18.57 -48.04
CA PRO A 311 -19.89 19.95 -48.29
C PRO A 311 -19.13 20.83 -47.29
N PRO A 312 -18.68 22.04 -47.68
CA PRO A 312 -18.04 22.94 -46.73
C PRO A 312 -18.87 22.89 -45.47
N VAL A 313 -18.29 22.44 -44.35
CA VAL A 313 -19.03 22.27 -43.10
C VAL A 313 -19.72 23.60 -42.90
N THR A 314 -21.04 23.62 -43.09
CA THR A 314 -21.80 24.85 -43.15
C THR A 314 -21.61 25.56 -41.82
N GLY A 315 -21.78 26.88 -41.78
CA GLY A 315 -21.69 27.60 -40.51
C GLY A 315 -22.61 26.95 -39.46
N LEU A 316 -23.77 26.48 -39.92
CA LEU A 316 -24.73 25.68 -39.16
C LEU A 316 -24.18 24.33 -38.66
N GLN A 317 -23.54 23.53 -39.52
CA GLN A 317 -22.99 22.24 -39.11
C GLN A 317 -21.89 22.42 -38.07
N LYS A 318 -21.00 23.42 -38.26
CA LYS A 318 -19.95 23.73 -37.29
C LYS A 318 -20.52 24.17 -35.94
N VAL A 319 -21.56 25.01 -35.95
CA VAL A 319 -22.28 25.38 -34.72
C VAL A 319 -22.91 24.15 -34.06
N THR A 320 -23.50 23.24 -34.85
CA THR A 320 -24.13 22.02 -34.32
C THR A 320 -23.11 21.09 -33.67
N ASP A 321 -21.94 20.92 -34.30
CA ASP A 321 -20.84 20.10 -33.77
C ASP A 321 -20.28 20.72 -32.47
N LEU A 322 -20.06 22.03 -32.45
CA LEU A 322 -19.62 22.75 -31.25
C LEU A 322 -20.62 22.61 -30.09
N LEU A 323 -21.92 22.70 -30.36
CA LEU A 323 -22.95 22.49 -29.35
C LEU A 323 -23.00 21.03 -28.85
N ALA A 324 -22.79 20.05 -29.75
CA ALA A 324 -22.70 18.64 -29.37
C ALA A 324 -21.47 18.35 -28.49
N ASP A 325 -20.38 19.06 -28.73
CA ASP A 325 -19.16 19.03 -27.91
C ASP A 325 -19.27 19.86 -26.61
N GLY A 326 -20.41 20.52 -26.38
CA GLY A 326 -20.65 21.35 -25.20
C GLY A 326 -19.94 22.70 -25.23
N GLN A 327 -19.46 23.16 -26.39
CA GLN A 327 -18.74 24.44 -26.55
C GLN A 327 -19.70 25.57 -26.93
N LEU A 328 -20.50 26.04 -25.97
CA LEU A 328 -21.53 27.05 -26.20
C LEU A 328 -20.97 28.42 -26.57
N ILE A 329 -19.86 28.86 -25.95
CA ILE A 329 -19.24 30.16 -26.24
C ILE A 329 -18.62 30.14 -27.65
N ALA A 330 -17.92 29.07 -28.00
CA ALA A 330 -17.36 28.89 -29.33
C ALA A 330 -18.46 28.82 -30.40
N ALA A 331 -19.60 28.18 -30.11
CA ALA A 331 -20.76 28.14 -30.99
C ALA A 331 -21.36 29.55 -31.20
N GLN A 332 -21.49 30.36 -30.15
CA GLN A 332 -21.94 31.76 -30.24
C GLN A 332 -21.00 32.63 -31.08
N GLN A 333 -19.68 32.45 -30.92
CA GLN A 333 -18.68 33.16 -31.72
C GLN A 333 -18.74 32.74 -33.20
N THR A 334 -18.93 31.44 -33.47
CA THR A 334 -19.04 30.90 -34.82
C THR A 334 -20.33 31.40 -35.50
N LEU A 335 -21.44 31.49 -34.78
CA LEU A 335 -22.70 32.05 -35.27
C LEU A 335 -22.53 33.48 -35.81
N ALA A 336 -21.73 34.31 -35.13
CA ALA A 336 -21.47 35.70 -35.54
C ALA A 336 -20.69 35.81 -36.87
N ALA A 337 -20.01 34.74 -37.28
CA ALA A 337 -19.25 34.68 -38.53
C ALA A 337 -20.05 34.12 -39.72
N ILE A 338 -21.30 33.66 -39.50
CA ILE A 338 -22.15 33.13 -40.57
C ILE A 338 -22.78 34.31 -41.33
N THR A 339 -22.47 34.41 -42.63
CA THR A 339 -22.98 35.47 -43.50
C THR A 339 -24.27 35.10 -44.25
N ASP A 340 -24.58 33.81 -44.36
CA ASP A 340 -25.82 33.32 -44.99
C ASP A 340 -27.01 33.44 -44.02
N THR A 341 -28.09 34.08 -44.46
CA THR A 341 -29.23 34.46 -43.61
C THR A 341 -30.05 33.26 -43.13
N ASP A 342 -30.24 32.24 -43.97
CA ASP A 342 -31.06 31.07 -43.63
C ASP A 342 -30.28 30.15 -42.69
N GLU A 343 -28.99 29.91 -42.97
CA GLU A 343 -28.10 29.18 -42.07
C GLU A 343 -27.91 29.90 -40.74
N ALA A 344 -27.73 31.22 -40.74
CA ALA A 344 -27.59 32.01 -39.51
C ALA A 344 -28.86 31.94 -38.65
N THR A 345 -30.04 31.94 -39.25
CA THR A 345 -31.31 31.83 -38.51
C THR A 345 -31.46 30.46 -37.85
N ALA A 346 -31.15 29.38 -38.57
CA ALA A 346 -31.18 28.03 -38.01
C ALA A 346 -30.12 27.82 -36.92
N ALA A 347 -28.90 28.31 -37.14
CA ALA A 347 -27.80 28.22 -36.18
C ALA A 347 -28.11 29.03 -34.92
N LYS A 348 -28.69 30.23 -35.09
CA LYS A 348 -29.17 31.05 -33.98
C LYS A 348 -30.22 30.34 -33.15
N ALA A 349 -31.21 29.71 -33.77
CA ALA A 349 -32.23 28.94 -33.04
C ALA A 349 -31.62 27.76 -32.26
N ALA A 350 -30.59 27.09 -32.79
CA ALA A 350 -29.90 26.01 -32.09
C ALA A 350 -29.11 26.52 -30.88
N VAL A 351 -28.34 27.60 -31.04
CA VAL A 351 -27.59 28.26 -29.96
C VAL A 351 -28.52 28.82 -28.90
N ASP A 352 -29.59 29.52 -29.28
CA ASP A 352 -30.55 30.11 -28.34
C ASP A 352 -31.24 29.02 -27.50
N ARG A 353 -31.57 27.85 -28.09
CA ARG A 353 -32.10 26.70 -27.33
C ARG A 353 -31.11 26.15 -26.31
N HIS A 354 -29.85 25.96 -26.69
CA HIS A 354 -28.82 25.48 -25.75
C HIS A 354 -28.53 26.50 -24.65
N ALA A 355 -28.43 27.79 -25.00
CA ALA A 355 -28.24 28.88 -24.03
C ALA A 355 -29.42 29.00 -23.07
N GLU A 356 -30.66 28.81 -23.55
CA GLU A 356 -31.85 28.73 -22.71
C GLU A 356 -31.79 27.54 -21.74
N GLN A 357 -31.43 26.36 -22.24
CA GLN A 357 -31.29 25.16 -21.41
C GLN A 357 -30.23 25.34 -20.31
N VAL A 358 -29.05 25.88 -20.65
CA VAL A 358 -28.00 26.21 -19.67
C VAL A 358 -28.52 27.21 -18.63
N ARG A 359 -29.27 28.24 -19.05
CA ARG A 359 -29.85 29.21 -18.11
C ARG A 359 -30.86 28.57 -17.16
N GLN A 360 -31.76 27.73 -17.67
CA GLN A 360 -32.75 27.02 -16.87
C GLN A 360 -32.11 26.07 -15.86
N LEU A 361 -31.07 25.35 -16.26
CA LEU A 361 -30.29 24.48 -15.36
C LEU A 361 -29.61 25.28 -14.25
N ARG A 362 -28.98 26.42 -14.60
CA ARG A 362 -28.38 27.32 -13.60
C ARG A 362 -29.42 27.87 -12.64
N GLU A 363 -30.57 28.33 -13.12
CA GLU A 363 -31.66 28.81 -12.27
C GLU A 363 -32.24 27.71 -11.37
N ALA A 364 -32.38 26.48 -11.89
CA ALA A 364 -32.77 25.32 -11.11
C ALA A 364 -31.74 25.01 -10.01
N ALA A 365 -30.45 25.07 -10.32
CA ALA A 365 -29.38 24.90 -9.33
C ALA A 365 -29.46 25.96 -8.21
N HIS A 366 -29.63 27.23 -8.56
CA HIS A 366 -29.80 28.31 -7.57
C HIS A 366 -31.06 28.15 -6.71
N ARG A 367 -32.16 27.65 -7.28
CA ARG A 367 -33.37 27.30 -6.51
C ARG A 367 -33.11 26.13 -5.55
N ALA A 368 -32.43 25.09 -6.01
CA ALA A 368 -32.06 23.94 -5.21
C ALA A 368 -31.13 24.33 -4.04
N LEU A 369 -30.14 25.21 -4.27
CA LEU A 369 -29.27 25.73 -3.21
C LEU A 369 -30.05 26.50 -2.15
N ARG A 370 -30.96 27.39 -2.56
CA ARG A 370 -31.83 28.12 -1.62
C ARG A 370 -32.73 27.18 -0.81
N GLY A 371 -33.08 26.03 -1.37
CA GLY A 371 -33.82 24.97 -0.69
C GLY A 371 -32.96 24.02 0.16
N GLY A 372 -31.63 24.18 0.19
CA GLY A 372 -30.72 23.27 0.90
C GLY A 372 -30.61 21.88 0.26
N ALA A 373 -30.76 21.79 -1.05
CA ALA A 373 -30.61 20.58 -1.84
C ALA A 373 -29.31 20.65 -2.68
N GLU A 374 -28.15 20.61 -2.00
CA GLU A 374 -26.84 20.83 -2.62
C GLU A 374 -26.52 19.79 -3.71
N GLY A 375 -26.84 18.51 -3.49
CA GLY A 375 -26.62 17.45 -4.49
C GLY A 375 -27.43 17.65 -5.77
N GLU A 376 -28.68 18.12 -5.63
CA GLU A 376 -29.51 18.49 -6.78
C GLU A 376 -28.91 19.69 -7.52
N ALA A 377 -28.48 20.72 -6.78
CA ALA A 377 -27.83 21.88 -7.36
C ALA A 377 -26.54 21.53 -8.12
N ARG A 378 -25.70 20.67 -7.55
CA ARG A 378 -24.47 20.18 -8.20
C ARG A 378 -24.79 19.37 -9.45
N ARG A 379 -25.85 18.56 -9.44
CA ARG A 379 -26.30 17.82 -10.62
C ARG A 379 -26.72 18.75 -11.74
N GLN A 380 -27.62 19.70 -11.45
CA GLN A 380 -28.12 20.68 -12.41
C GLN A 380 -26.99 21.55 -12.98
N LEU A 381 -26.11 22.06 -12.13
CA LEU A 381 -24.99 22.89 -12.56
C LEU A 381 -23.88 22.09 -13.27
N GLY A 382 -23.70 20.83 -12.90
CA GLY A 382 -22.82 19.89 -13.61
C GLY A 382 -23.32 19.55 -15.01
N GLU A 383 -24.64 19.48 -15.21
CA GLU A 383 -25.24 19.35 -16.54
C GLU A 383 -25.07 20.64 -17.36
N ALA A 384 -25.29 21.81 -16.73
CA ALA A 384 -25.04 23.10 -17.37
C ALA A 384 -23.56 23.24 -17.80
N ALA A 385 -22.62 22.80 -16.96
CA ALA A 385 -21.19 22.80 -17.27
C ALA A 385 -20.82 21.85 -18.41
N ARG A 386 -21.59 20.78 -18.66
CA ARG A 386 -21.35 19.90 -19.82
C ARG A 386 -21.87 20.52 -21.11
N LEU A 387 -22.99 21.24 -21.05
CA LEU A 387 -23.56 21.93 -22.21
C LEU A 387 -22.79 23.22 -22.59
N ALA A 388 -22.02 23.76 -21.65
CA ALA A 388 -21.16 24.92 -21.80
C ALA A 388 -19.80 24.68 -21.13
N ALA A 389 -19.08 23.65 -21.59
CA ALA A 389 -17.78 23.21 -21.09
C ALA A 389 -16.67 24.24 -21.31
N ASP A 390 -16.86 25.17 -22.24
CA ASP A 390 -15.98 26.32 -22.50
C ASP A 390 -16.29 27.54 -21.61
N ASP A 391 -17.30 27.48 -20.73
CA ASP A 391 -17.62 28.52 -19.76
C ASP A 391 -16.99 28.22 -18.37
N ASP A 392 -15.80 28.77 -18.15
CA ASP A 392 -15.07 28.67 -16.89
C ASP A 392 -15.84 29.23 -15.68
N ALA A 393 -16.79 30.15 -15.89
CA ALA A 393 -17.58 30.73 -14.80
C ALA A 393 -18.55 29.70 -14.21
N ILE A 394 -19.15 28.84 -15.03
CA ILE A 394 -20.02 27.75 -14.57
C ILE A 394 -19.20 26.71 -13.81
N ALA A 395 -18.01 26.36 -14.31
CA ALA A 395 -17.09 25.46 -13.60
C ALA A 395 -16.61 26.04 -12.25
N ALA A 396 -16.34 27.34 -12.19
CA ALA A 396 -16.01 28.03 -10.94
C ALA A 396 -17.18 28.06 -9.94
N GLU A 397 -18.41 28.26 -10.43
CA GLU A 397 -19.63 28.21 -9.63
C GLU A 397 -19.85 26.81 -9.04
N LEU A 398 -19.68 25.74 -9.83
CA LEU A 398 -19.80 24.35 -9.38
C LEU A 398 -18.79 23.98 -8.29
N ARG A 399 -17.56 24.51 -8.35
CA ARG A 399 -16.52 24.31 -7.32
C ARG A 399 -16.88 24.95 -5.98
N ARG A 400 -17.68 26.01 -5.97
CA ARG A 400 -18.13 26.70 -4.75
C ARG A 400 -19.30 26.01 -4.06
N ILE A 401 -20.05 25.17 -4.77
CA ILE A 401 -21.16 24.42 -4.19
C ILE A 401 -20.58 23.24 -3.39
N PRO A 402 -20.78 23.17 -2.07
CA PRO A 402 -20.30 22.04 -1.28
C PRO A 402 -21.05 20.74 -1.62
N LEU A 403 -20.48 19.60 -1.24
CA LEU A 403 -21.19 18.32 -1.34
C LEU A 403 -22.44 18.30 -0.45
N SER A 404 -23.39 17.41 -0.77
CA SER A 404 -24.52 17.18 0.12
C SER A 404 -24.03 16.76 1.51
N PRO A 405 -24.63 17.28 2.59
CA PRO A 405 -24.30 16.79 3.92
C PRO A 405 -24.66 15.32 4.07
N VAL A 406 -23.83 14.59 4.83
CA VAL A 406 -24.05 13.18 5.16
C VAL A 406 -25.41 12.95 5.84
N ASP A 407 -25.94 11.73 5.75
CA ASP A 407 -27.18 11.35 6.43
C ASP A 407 -26.91 10.49 7.66
N ALA A 408 -27.93 10.39 8.52
CA ALA A 408 -28.00 9.42 9.62
C ALA A 408 -26.74 9.41 10.52
N VAL A 409 -26.25 10.60 10.89
CA VAL A 409 -25.16 10.71 11.86
C VAL A 409 -25.65 10.21 13.21
N THR A 410 -24.97 9.21 13.76
CA THR A 410 -25.25 8.67 15.09
C THR A 410 -23.98 8.74 15.93
N ALA A 411 -24.14 9.04 17.21
CA ALA A 411 -23.10 8.96 18.23
C ALA A 411 -23.57 7.97 19.29
N GLN A 412 -22.79 6.92 19.55
CA GLN A 412 -23.13 5.88 20.51
C GLN A 412 -21.89 5.47 21.32
N PRO A 413 -22.03 5.04 22.59
CA PRO A 413 -20.91 4.52 23.35
C PRO A 413 -20.32 3.27 22.68
N GLU A 414 -19.00 3.21 22.50
CA GLU A 414 -18.29 2.01 22.04
C GLU A 414 -17.01 1.81 22.85
N GLY A 415 -17.02 0.76 23.68
CA GLY A 415 -16.00 0.61 24.70
C GLY A 415 -15.93 1.88 25.57
N VAL A 416 -14.72 2.32 25.89
CA VAL A 416 -14.54 3.54 26.70
C VAL A 416 -14.71 4.83 25.90
N GLY A 417 -14.91 4.77 24.58
CA GLY A 417 -15.04 5.95 23.71
C GLY A 417 -16.45 6.12 23.14
N VAL A 418 -16.55 6.98 22.12
CA VAL A 418 -17.79 7.20 21.38
C VAL A 418 -17.58 6.85 19.91
N ARG A 419 -18.40 5.95 19.37
CA ARG A 419 -18.47 5.71 17.93
C ARG A 419 -19.38 6.74 17.29
N VAL A 420 -18.84 7.45 16.31
CA VAL A 420 -19.60 8.30 15.40
C VAL A 420 -19.69 7.59 14.06
N SER A 421 -20.90 7.38 13.55
CA SER A 421 -21.11 6.76 12.24
C SER A 421 -22.14 7.54 11.42
N TRP A 422 -22.00 7.52 10.10
CA TRP A 422 -22.85 8.25 9.17
C TRP A 422 -23.00 7.50 7.85
N ARG A 423 -23.93 7.96 7.02
CA ARG A 423 -24.19 7.42 5.69
C ARG A 423 -23.77 8.41 4.62
N ALA A 424 -22.94 7.94 3.69
CA ALA A 424 -22.59 8.65 2.47
C ALA A 424 -23.83 8.85 1.57
N LYS A 425 -23.87 9.96 0.83
CA LYS A 425 -24.92 10.24 -0.16
C LYS A 425 -24.50 9.84 -1.57
N PRO A 426 -25.44 9.73 -2.53
CA PRO A 426 -25.13 9.35 -3.91
C PRO A 426 -24.14 10.27 -4.65
N ASP A 427 -23.98 11.52 -4.19
CA ASP A 427 -23.01 12.49 -4.71
C ASP A 427 -21.64 12.40 -4.00
N HIS A 428 -21.43 11.38 -3.16
CA HIS A 428 -20.14 11.07 -2.53
C HIS A 428 -19.48 9.91 -3.29
N ASP A 429 -18.22 10.08 -3.65
CA ASP A 429 -17.39 9.15 -4.39
C ASP A 429 -16.12 8.77 -3.60
N ASP A 430 -15.23 7.96 -4.20
CA ASP A 430 -13.97 7.54 -3.56
C ASP A 430 -13.01 8.69 -3.25
N GLY A 431 -13.20 9.86 -3.88
CA GLY A 431 -12.45 11.09 -3.62
C GLY A 431 -13.04 11.95 -2.50
N THR A 432 -14.18 11.55 -1.94
CA THR A 432 -14.87 12.30 -0.89
C THR A 432 -14.16 12.16 0.44
N ARG A 433 -13.88 13.31 1.07
CA ARG A 433 -13.30 13.40 2.41
C ARG A 433 -14.37 13.80 3.41
N TYR A 434 -14.38 13.11 4.53
CA TYR A 434 -15.19 13.42 5.69
C TYR A 434 -14.30 13.98 6.79
N ARG A 435 -14.74 15.06 7.43
CA ARG A 435 -14.15 15.58 8.67
C ARG A 435 -15.16 15.44 9.80
N VAL A 436 -14.75 14.81 10.89
CA VAL A 436 -15.53 14.68 12.12
C VAL A 436 -14.97 15.65 13.15
N VAL A 437 -15.79 16.58 13.61
CA VAL A 437 -15.43 17.57 14.62
C VAL A 437 -16.23 17.31 15.88
N ARG A 438 -15.59 17.40 17.04
CA ARG A 438 -16.26 17.35 18.35
C ARG A 438 -16.23 18.72 19.03
N ARG A 439 -17.25 18.99 19.84
CA ARG A 439 -17.29 20.14 20.73
C ARG A 439 -18.03 19.82 22.02
N ALA A 440 -17.51 20.33 23.14
CA ALA A 440 -18.16 20.19 24.44
C ALA A 440 -19.47 21.01 24.49
N GLY A 441 -20.52 20.41 25.05
CA GLY A 441 -21.80 21.06 25.36
C GLY A 441 -22.73 21.34 24.17
N ARG A 442 -22.23 21.43 22.94
CA ARG A 442 -23.03 21.71 21.74
C ARG A 442 -22.45 21.05 20.48
N MET A 443 -23.26 21.01 19.43
CA MET A 443 -22.81 20.59 18.10
C MET A 443 -21.90 21.67 17.47
N PRO A 444 -20.81 21.29 16.78
CA PRO A 444 -20.02 22.21 15.94
C PRO A 444 -20.87 22.84 14.83
N GLY A 445 -20.63 24.12 14.55
CA GLY A 445 -21.31 24.88 13.49
C GLY A 445 -20.62 24.82 12.13
N ASP A 446 -19.30 24.62 12.12
CA ASP A 446 -18.48 24.50 10.92
C ASP A 446 -17.29 23.54 11.15
N ALA A 447 -16.54 23.27 10.09
CA ALA A 447 -15.46 22.28 10.06
C ALA A 447 -14.22 22.66 10.90
N ASP A 448 -14.14 23.89 11.39
CA ASP A 448 -13.06 24.42 12.24
C ASP A 448 -13.57 24.76 13.67
N ASP A 449 -14.87 24.61 13.94
CA ASP A 449 -15.54 24.92 15.20
C ASP A 449 -15.40 23.82 16.27
N GLY A 450 -14.18 23.35 16.54
CA GLY A 450 -13.91 22.36 17.60
C GLY A 450 -12.64 21.54 17.38
N ASP A 451 -12.53 20.40 18.07
CA ASP A 451 -11.41 19.48 17.88
C ASP A 451 -11.73 18.52 16.72
N VAL A 452 -10.81 18.37 15.77
CA VAL A 452 -10.92 17.36 14.72
C VAL A 452 -10.63 15.98 15.32
N VAL A 453 -11.63 15.09 15.26
CA VAL A 453 -11.53 13.70 15.72
C VAL A 453 -10.89 12.83 14.64
N ALA A 454 -11.32 13.03 13.39
CA ALA A 454 -10.83 12.28 12.25
C ALA A 454 -11.09 13.03 10.94
N GLU A 455 -10.24 12.76 9.96
CA GLU A 455 -10.38 13.22 8.59
C GLU A 455 -9.97 12.11 7.62
N GLY A 456 -10.79 11.82 6.61
CA GLY A 456 -10.52 10.78 5.61
C GLY A 456 -11.78 10.26 4.92
N GLY A 457 -11.67 9.15 4.19
CA GLY A 457 -12.80 8.55 3.44
C GLY A 457 -13.66 7.56 4.23
N ALA A 458 -13.32 7.25 5.50
CA ALA A 458 -14.09 6.32 6.31
C ALA A 458 -15.45 6.90 6.71
N THR A 459 -16.49 6.06 6.86
CA THR A 459 -17.86 6.48 7.24
C THR A 459 -18.21 6.25 8.71
N ALA A 460 -17.21 5.86 9.51
CA ALA A 460 -17.33 5.74 10.95
C ALA A 460 -15.97 5.94 11.61
N VAL A 461 -15.98 6.45 12.84
CA VAL A 461 -14.79 6.60 13.68
C VAL A 461 -15.13 6.42 15.16
N VAL A 462 -14.15 5.97 15.94
CA VAL A 462 -14.24 5.91 17.41
C VAL A 462 -13.38 7.02 18.00
N ASP A 463 -14.01 7.97 18.70
CA ASP A 463 -13.31 8.95 19.52
C ASP A 463 -12.97 8.33 20.88
N ALA A 464 -11.73 7.87 21.04
CA ALA A 464 -11.22 7.37 22.31
C ALA A 464 -10.67 8.48 23.23
N ALA A 465 -10.55 9.71 22.73
CA ALA A 465 -9.99 10.84 23.45
C ALA A 465 -11.06 11.78 24.02
N VAL A 466 -12.34 11.50 23.78
CA VAL A 466 -13.48 12.24 24.34
C VAL A 466 -13.42 12.28 25.86
N ALA A 467 -13.75 13.43 26.44
CA ALA A 467 -13.89 13.56 27.89
C ALA A 467 -15.23 12.95 28.36
N ALA A 468 -15.20 12.18 29.45
CA ALA A 468 -16.43 11.63 30.04
C ALA A 468 -17.03 12.56 31.10
N GLY A 469 -18.28 12.30 31.47
CA GLY A 469 -19.01 13.07 32.47
C GLY A 469 -19.75 14.29 31.92
N GLY A 470 -19.80 14.49 30.60
CA GLY A 470 -20.46 15.66 30.02
C GLY A 470 -21.16 15.37 28.70
N ARG A 471 -21.96 16.36 28.25
CA ARG A 471 -22.56 16.36 26.93
C ARG A 471 -21.52 16.77 25.89
N VAL A 472 -21.43 16.02 24.80
CA VAL A 472 -20.56 16.31 23.65
C VAL A 472 -21.39 16.28 22.38
N GLY A 473 -21.17 17.25 21.50
CA GLY A 473 -21.71 17.26 20.16
C GLY A 473 -20.66 16.87 19.13
N TYR A 474 -21.04 16.02 18.19
CA TYR A 474 -20.24 15.68 17.02
C TYR A 474 -20.93 16.21 15.77
N ALA A 475 -20.16 16.74 14.83
CA ALA A 475 -20.63 17.09 13.49
C ALA A 475 -19.70 16.47 12.44
N VAL A 476 -20.31 16.02 11.35
CA VAL A 476 -19.62 15.44 10.20
C VAL A 476 -19.83 16.36 9.00
N PHE A 477 -18.73 16.64 8.31
CA PHE A 477 -18.67 17.50 7.13
C PHE A 477 -18.14 16.71 5.96
N ALA A 478 -18.71 16.86 4.77
CA ALA A 478 -18.24 16.23 3.54
C ALA A 478 -17.66 17.29 2.59
N ALA A 479 -16.52 16.98 1.96
CA ALA A 479 -15.93 17.79 0.90
C ALA A 479 -15.36 16.90 -0.20
N GLY A 480 -15.46 17.36 -1.45
CA GLY A 480 -14.73 16.77 -2.57
C GLY A 480 -13.25 17.18 -2.57
N ASP A 481 -12.51 16.70 -3.55
CA ASP A 481 -11.12 17.13 -3.74
C ASP A 481 -11.03 18.64 -4.00
N GLY A 482 -10.23 19.33 -3.18
CA GLY A 482 -10.11 20.81 -3.18
C GLY A 482 -11.41 21.61 -2.95
N GLY A 483 -12.51 20.96 -2.54
CA GLY A 483 -13.83 21.57 -2.40
C GLY A 483 -14.11 22.20 -1.02
N VAL A 484 -15.22 22.94 -0.93
CA VAL A 484 -15.74 23.51 0.33
C VAL A 484 -16.47 22.44 1.14
N TRP A 485 -16.37 22.51 2.47
CA TRP A 485 -17.09 21.65 3.40
C TRP A 485 -18.61 21.85 3.33
N SER A 486 -19.36 20.75 3.42
CA SER A 486 -20.82 20.76 3.58
C SER A 486 -21.26 21.48 4.84
N ARG A 487 -22.55 21.77 4.95
CA ARG A 487 -23.19 22.11 6.24
C ARG A 487 -23.01 20.96 7.27
N PRO A 488 -23.01 21.25 8.58
CA PRO A 488 -22.89 20.24 9.61
C PRO A 488 -24.12 19.33 9.64
N VAL A 489 -23.89 18.02 9.79
CA VAL A 489 -24.89 17.08 10.32
C VAL A 489 -24.26 16.36 11.49
N GLY A 490 -24.99 16.25 12.58
CA GLY A 490 -24.40 15.86 13.84
C GLY A 490 -25.37 15.23 14.81
N ALA A 491 -24.80 14.70 15.88
CA ALA A 491 -25.52 14.11 16.99
C ALA A 491 -24.88 14.57 18.31
N THR A 492 -25.69 14.67 19.36
CA THR A 492 -25.22 14.93 20.72
C THR A 492 -25.36 13.69 21.57
N ILE A 493 -24.39 13.44 22.44
CA ILE A 493 -24.38 12.32 23.37
C ILE A 493 -23.88 12.76 24.74
N ASP A 494 -24.47 12.22 25.80
CA ASP A 494 -23.93 12.31 27.15
C ASP A 494 -22.91 11.18 27.34
N VAL A 495 -21.63 11.53 27.53
CA VAL A 495 -20.51 10.58 27.50
C VAL A 495 -20.33 9.96 28.89
N LEU A 496 -21.04 8.85 29.14
CA LEU A 496 -21.01 8.09 30.38
C LEU A 496 -20.69 6.61 30.11
N PRO A 497 -19.49 6.28 29.63
CA PRO A 497 -19.15 4.91 29.26
C PRO A 497 -19.23 3.98 30.49
N PRO A 498 -19.93 2.83 30.38
CA PRO A 498 -19.97 1.85 31.45
C PRO A 498 -18.61 1.15 31.61
N VAL A 499 -18.47 0.31 32.63
CA VAL A 499 -17.27 -0.54 32.74
C VAL A 499 -17.25 -1.58 31.62
N HIS A 500 -16.07 -1.94 31.14
CA HIS A 500 -15.89 -2.89 30.06
C HIS A 500 -14.96 -4.02 30.42
N LYS A 501 -15.07 -5.13 29.68
CA LYS A 501 -14.20 -6.31 29.82
C LYS A 501 -14.10 -6.79 31.27
N VAL A 502 -15.24 -6.84 31.97
CA VAL A 502 -15.31 -7.33 33.35
C VAL A 502 -14.92 -8.81 33.37
N ARG A 503 -13.99 -9.17 34.25
CA ARG A 503 -13.53 -10.54 34.47
C ARG A 503 -13.66 -10.85 35.94
N LEU A 504 -14.26 -12.00 36.24
CA LEU A 504 -14.41 -12.52 37.59
C LEU A 504 -13.65 -13.84 37.71
N ALA A 505 -12.98 -14.06 38.84
CA ALA A 505 -12.25 -15.30 39.14
C ALA A 505 -12.34 -15.63 40.63
N VAL A 506 -12.35 -16.92 40.97
CA VAL A 506 -12.25 -17.37 42.36
C VAL A 506 -10.79 -17.66 42.69
N ARG A 507 -10.25 -17.01 43.72
CA ARG A 507 -8.88 -17.25 44.22
C ARG A 507 -8.83 -17.17 45.73
N GLY A 508 -8.25 -18.20 46.36
CA GLY A 508 -7.94 -18.21 47.80
C GLY A 508 -9.13 -17.86 48.70
N GLY A 509 -10.31 -18.44 48.44
CA GLY A 509 -11.49 -18.20 49.26
C GLY A 509 -12.22 -16.88 48.98
N ALA A 510 -11.95 -16.20 47.86
CA ALA A 510 -12.59 -14.93 47.52
C ALA A 510 -12.91 -14.84 46.02
N VAL A 511 -13.88 -13.99 45.67
CA VAL A 511 -14.13 -13.58 44.28
C VAL A 511 -13.31 -12.33 43.99
N GLU A 512 -12.44 -12.41 43.01
CA GLU A 512 -11.68 -11.27 42.48
C GLU A 512 -12.32 -10.79 41.18
N GLY A 513 -12.57 -9.49 41.08
CA GLY A 513 -13.07 -8.85 39.87
C GLY A 513 -12.08 -7.84 39.32
N SER A 514 -11.98 -7.75 37.99
CA SER A 514 -11.22 -6.72 37.29
C SER A 514 -11.97 -6.21 36.07
N TRP A 515 -11.80 -4.95 35.72
CA TRP A 515 -12.47 -4.31 34.59
C TRP A 515 -11.61 -3.20 33.97
N VAL A 516 -12.06 -2.72 32.82
CA VAL A 516 -11.56 -1.52 32.15
C VAL A 516 -12.59 -0.41 32.34
N VAL A 517 -12.13 0.78 32.70
CA VAL A 517 -12.98 1.97 32.87
C VAL A 517 -12.35 3.14 32.11
N HIS A 518 -13.14 4.14 31.74
CA HIS A 518 -12.63 5.35 31.11
C HIS A 518 -11.72 6.14 32.07
N ARG A 519 -10.73 6.84 31.50
CA ARG A 519 -9.68 7.56 32.27
C ARG A 519 -10.22 8.67 33.19
N ASP A 520 -11.37 9.24 32.84
CA ASP A 520 -12.01 10.33 33.62
C ASP A 520 -12.96 9.80 34.71
N ALA A 521 -13.05 8.47 34.90
CA ALA A 521 -13.86 7.91 35.98
C ALA A 521 -13.25 8.28 37.33
N VAL A 522 -14.08 8.79 38.24
CA VAL A 522 -13.72 9.10 39.63
C VAL A 522 -13.63 7.82 40.46
N GLY A 523 -14.38 6.79 40.06
CA GLY A 523 -14.37 5.48 40.69
C GLY A 523 -15.41 4.55 40.10
N VAL A 524 -15.47 3.33 40.61
CA VAL A 524 -16.50 2.34 40.27
C VAL A 524 -17.10 1.84 41.56
N ASP A 525 -18.42 1.92 41.67
CA ASP A 525 -19.18 1.25 42.73
C ASP A 525 -19.40 -0.20 42.33
N VAL A 526 -19.05 -1.11 43.24
CA VAL A 526 -19.33 -2.53 43.08
C VAL A 526 -20.35 -2.92 44.15
N ARG A 527 -21.46 -3.47 43.70
CA ARG A 527 -22.50 -4.01 44.57
C ARG A 527 -22.72 -5.47 44.25
N ARG A 528 -22.80 -6.32 45.27
CA ARG A 528 -23.14 -7.74 45.13
C ARG A 528 -24.62 -7.94 45.47
N ARG A 529 -25.35 -8.62 44.60
CA ARG A 529 -26.69 -9.15 44.84
C ARG A 529 -26.64 -10.67 44.87
N ARG A 530 -27.15 -11.30 45.92
CA ARG A 530 -27.34 -12.77 45.97
C ARG A 530 -28.65 -13.13 45.29
N ASP A 531 -28.68 -14.25 44.56
CA ASP A 531 -29.92 -14.73 43.92
C ASP A 531 -30.98 -15.02 45.01
N GLY A 532 -32.21 -14.52 44.83
CA GLY A 532 -33.27 -14.57 45.84
C GLY A 532 -33.25 -13.47 46.92
N GLU A 533 -32.21 -12.63 46.99
CA GLU A 533 -32.16 -11.46 47.87
C GLU A 533 -32.41 -10.15 47.09
N SER A 534 -33.20 -9.24 47.68
CA SER A 534 -33.49 -7.93 47.07
C SER A 534 -32.45 -6.85 47.41
N ALA A 535 -31.60 -7.10 48.42
CA ALA A 535 -30.66 -6.11 48.93
C ALA A 535 -29.27 -6.26 48.27
N ASP A 536 -28.73 -5.14 47.82
CA ASP A 536 -27.38 -5.05 47.28
C ASP A 536 -26.38 -4.75 48.41
N VAL A 537 -25.31 -5.52 48.52
CA VAL A 537 -24.23 -5.32 49.50
C VAL A 537 -23.05 -4.61 48.83
N PRO A 538 -22.54 -3.49 49.36
CA PRO A 538 -21.39 -2.80 48.80
C PRO A 538 -20.11 -3.63 48.96
N VAL A 539 -19.31 -3.73 47.90
CA VAL A 539 -18.02 -4.43 47.89
C VAL A 539 -16.91 -3.39 47.73
N PRO A 540 -15.93 -3.34 48.65
CA PRO A 540 -14.80 -2.42 48.54
C PRO A 540 -14.00 -2.64 47.25
N THR A 541 -13.66 -1.54 46.55
CA THR A 541 -12.80 -1.58 45.37
C THR A 541 -11.35 -1.24 45.72
N SER A 542 -10.43 -1.86 44.99
CA SER A 542 -8.99 -1.68 45.11
C SER A 542 -8.47 -0.99 43.85
N GLY A 543 -7.90 0.21 43.98
CA GLY A 543 -7.27 0.92 42.87
C GLY A 543 -8.21 1.34 41.73
N GLY A 544 -9.53 1.36 41.96
CA GLY A 544 -10.54 1.82 40.99
C GLY A 544 -10.87 0.87 39.83
N THR A 545 -10.07 -0.17 39.60
CA THR A 545 -10.23 -1.12 38.48
C THR A 545 -10.34 -2.59 38.89
N ALA A 546 -10.32 -2.88 40.19
CA ALA A 546 -10.45 -4.22 40.73
C ALA A 546 -11.23 -4.23 42.06
N PHE A 547 -11.77 -5.40 42.43
CA PHE A 547 -12.31 -5.65 43.76
C PHE A 547 -11.91 -7.05 44.23
N ARG A 548 -11.97 -7.27 45.54
CA ARG A 548 -11.87 -8.60 46.15
C ARG A 548 -12.99 -8.77 47.17
N ASP A 549 -13.85 -9.74 46.96
CA ASP A 549 -14.96 -10.09 47.84
C ASP A 549 -14.69 -11.40 48.56
N SER A 550 -14.31 -11.31 49.85
CA SER A 550 -14.10 -12.45 50.74
C SER A 550 -15.32 -12.78 51.61
N THR A 551 -16.45 -12.11 51.37
CA THR A 551 -17.69 -12.27 52.17
C THR A 551 -18.75 -13.08 51.43
N VAL A 552 -18.35 -13.75 50.34
CA VAL A 552 -19.21 -14.66 49.59
C VAL A 552 -19.17 -16.02 50.28
N ASP A 553 -20.32 -16.49 50.75
CA ASP A 553 -20.46 -17.81 51.38
C ASP A 553 -20.77 -18.90 50.34
N THR A 554 -20.46 -20.14 50.69
CA THR A 554 -20.22 -21.34 49.85
C THR A 554 -21.30 -21.82 48.88
N ASP A 555 -22.51 -21.26 48.81
CA ASP A 555 -23.55 -21.79 47.91
C ASP A 555 -24.54 -20.71 47.47
N GLY A 556 -24.49 -20.34 46.19
CA GLY A 556 -25.45 -19.44 45.56
C GLY A 556 -24.86 -18.68 44.37
N ASP A 557 -25.71 -18.41 43.38
CA ASP A 557 -25.36 -17.46 42.32
C ASP A 557 -25.38 -16.04 42.89
N CYS A 558 -24.40 -15.24 42.50
CA CYS A 558 -24.35 -13.82 42.82
C CYS A 558 -24.20 -12.99 41.54
N THR A 559 -24.77 -11.80 41.55
CA THR A 559 -24.60 -10.81 40.48
C THR A 559 -23.85 -9.63 41.04
N TYR A 560 -22.72 -9.30 40.42
CA TYR A 560 -22.02 -8.05 40.69
C TYR A 560 -22.55 -6.96 39.76
N LEU A 561 -23.06 -5.88 40.31
CA LEU A 561 -23.41 -4.67 39.59
C LEU A 561 -22.26 -3.68 39.70
N LEU A 562 -21.63 -3.38 38.57
CA LEU A 562 -20.51 -2.45 38.49
C LEU A 562 -20.99 -1.14 37.86
N THR A 563 -20.84 -0.02 38.58
CA THR A 563 -21.33 1.30 38.15
C THR A 563 -20.18 2.30 38.16
N ALA A 564 -19.74 2.74 36.98
CA ALA A 564 -18.74 3.79 36.87
C ALA A 564 -19.33 5.16 37.26
N ARG A 565 -18.56 5.96 38.01
CA ARG A 565 -18.91 7.33 38.38
C ARG A 565 -18.01 8.33 37.69
N TYR A 566 -18.60 9.40 37.19
CA TYR A 566 -17.94 10.49 36.49
C TYR A 566 -18.27 11.83 37.13
N ARG A 567 -17.38 12.80 37.00
CA ARG A 567 -17.64 14.17 37.45
C ARG A 567 -18.02 15.05 36.26
N ARG A 568 -19.15 15.74 36.37
CA ARG A 568 -19.60 16.72 35.40
C ARG A 568 -18.80 18.02 35.50
N PRO A 569 -18.80 18.87 34.46
CA PRO A 569 -18.14 20.18 34.51
C PRO A 569 -18.65 21.11 35.61
N ASP A 570 -19.90 20.94 36.06
CA ASP A 570 -20.50 21.66 37.19
C ASP A 570 -20.09 21.12 38.57
N GLY A 571 -19.23 20.09 38.60
CA GLY A 571 -18.75 19.42 39.81
C GLY A 571 -19.64 18.29 40.33
N THR A 572 -20.84 18.08 39.77
CA THR A 572 -21.74 17.01 40.21
C THR A 572 -21.25 15.63 39.78
N GLU A 573 -21.46 14.61 40.60
CA GLU A 573 -21.16 13.23 40.24
C GLU A 573 -22.37 12.58 39.55
N VAL A 574 -22.10 11.85 38.46
CA VAL A 574 -23.09 11.13 37.68
C VAL A 574 -22.62 9.69 37.45
N SER A 575 -23.56 8.76 37.55
CA SER A 575 -23.30 7.34 37.33
C SER A 575 -23.61 6.94 35.89
N ALA A 576 -22.76 6.10 35.32
CA ALA A 576 -23.07 5.37 34.09
C ALA A 576 -24.10 4.26 34.35
N GLU A 577 -24.53 3.61 33.28
CA GLU A 577 -25.34 2.40 33.37
C GLU A 577 -24.59 1.31 34.16
N ALA A 578 -25.32 0.61 35.04
CA ALA A 578 -24.76 -0.48 35.82
C ALA A 578 -24.57 -1.72 34.92
N VAL A 579 -23.38 -2.34 35.00
CA VAL A 579 -23.08 -3.57 34.27
C VAL A 579 -23.28 -4.77 35.20
N PRO A 580 -24.35 -5.58 35.02
CA PRO A 580 -24.55 -6.79 35.80
C PRO A 580 -23.68 -7.93 35.27
N VAL A 581 -22.90 -8.56 36.14
CA VAL A 581 -22.11 -9.74 35.82
C VAL A 581 -22.46 -10.84 36.81
N ARG A 582 -23.16 -11.87 36.31
CA ARG A 582 -23.50 -13.06 37.09
C ARG A 582 -22.26 -13.94 37.25
N HIS A 583 -22.06 -14.45 38.47
CA HIS A 583 -21.01 -15.39 38.79
C HIS A 583 -21.52 -16.45 39.76
N THR A 584 -21.29 -17.70 39.40
CA THR A 584 -21.50 -18.86 40.27
C THR A 584 -20.21 -19.10 41.03
N ALA A 585 -20.11 -18.58 42.26
CA ALA A 585 -18.93 -18.76 43.09
C ALA A 585 -19.15 -19.95 44.04
N ARG A 586 -18.47 -21.07 43.81
CA ARG A 586 -18.34 -22.14 44.82
C ARG A 586 -17.03 -21.94 45.57
N VAL A 587 -17.06 -21.14 46.62
CA VAL A 587 -15.87 -20.77 47.38
C VAL A 587 -15.80 -21.65 48.63
N ALA A 588 -15.00 -22.71 48.63
CA ALA A 588 -14.91 -23.63 49.78
C ALA A 588 -14.60 -22.89 51.10
N ALA A 589 -15.37 -23.16 52.15
CA ALA A 589 -15.14 -22.61 53.48
C ALA A 589 -13.76 -23.05 53.98
N THR A 590 -12.92 -22.09 54.38
CA THR A 590 -11.58 -22.39 54.87
C THR A 590 -11.68 -22.73 56.36
N LEU A 591 -11.23 -23.92 56.78
CA LEU A 591 -11.22 -24.31 58.19
C LEU A 591 -10.21 -23.44 58.97
N PRO A 592 -10.59 -22.77 60.07
CA PRO A 592 -9.67 -21.92 60.83
C PRO A 592 -8.49 -22.73 61.41
N PRO A 593 -7.26 -22.19 61.45
CA PRO A 593 -6.11 -22.85 62.07
C PRO A 593 -6.22 -22.85 63.61
N VAL A 594 -5.50 -23.77 64.26
CA VAL A 594 -5.32 -23.71 65.72
C VAL A 594 -4.57 -22.44 66.11
N THR A 595 -4.83 -21.92 67.30
CA THR A 595 -4.19 -20.69 67.79
C THR A 595 -3.46 -20.94 69.11
N SER A 596 -2.57 -20.03 69.51
CA SER A 596 -1.80 -20.14 70.76
C SER A 596 -1.02 -21.47 70.89
N LEU A 597 -0.38 -21.91 69.80
CA LEU A 597 0.49 -23.09 69.80
C LEU A 597 1.73 -22.83 70.67
N ASP A 598 1.94 -23.67 71.67
CA ASP A 598 3.05 -23.62 72.64
C ASP A 598 3.60 -25.03 72.89
N ALA A 599 4.82 -25.12 73.43
CA ALA A 599 5.49 -26.39 73.70
C ALA A 599 6.30 -26.36 74.99
N ARG A 600 6.26 -27.46 75.75
CA ARG A 600 7.11 -27.69 76.93
C ARG A 600 7.93 -28.96 76.76
N ARG A 601 9.24 -28.87 77.05
CA ARG A 601 10.19 -29.98 76.94
C ARG A 601 10.43 -30.66 78.28
N PHE A 602 10.39 -32.00 78.28
CA PHE A 602 10.76 -32.86 79.39
C PHE A 602 11.74 -33.92 78.89
N GLY A 603 13.04 -33.57 78.86
CA GLY A 603 14.07 -34.40 78.25
C GLY A 603 13.82 -34.62 76.75
N GLY A 604 13.63 -35.89 76.35
CA GLY A 604 13.35 -36.28 74.96
C GLY A 604 11.88 -36.19 74.54
N GLU A 605 10.96 -35.87 75.45
CA GLU A 605 9.52 -35.72 75.18
C GLU A 605 9.14 -34.23 75.10
N LEU A 606 8.23 -33.89 74.18
CA LEU A 606 7.59 -32.58 74.10
C LEU A 606 6.09 -32.70 74.35
N VAL A 607 5.54 -31.79 75.16
CA VAL A 607 4.11 -31.60 75.33
C VAL A 607 3.70 -30.33 74.60
N LEU A 608 2.95 -30.47 73.51
CA LEU A 608 2.40 -29.38 72.71
C LEU A 608 1.01 -28.99 73.21
N SER A 609 0.72 -27.69 73.23
CA SER A 609 -0.60 -27.17 73.59
C SER A 609 -1.09 -26.10 72.62
N TRP A 610 -2.40 -26.05 72.37
CA TRP A 610 -3.03 -25.04 71.50
C TRP A 610 -4.51 -24.86 71.85
N VAL A 611 -5.08 -23.77 71.35
CA VAL A 611 -6.51 -23.47 71.37
C VAL A 611 -7.15 -24.00 70.09
N TRP A 612 -8.17 -24.83 70.26
CA TRP A 612 -8.94 -25.45 69.18
C TRP A 612 -9.91 -24.43 68.55
N PRO A 613 -10.07 -24.42 67.21
CA PRO A 613 -11.17 -23.71 66.57
C PRO A 613 -12.53 -24.21 67.05
N GLU A 614 -13.56 -23.37 66.91
CA GLU A 614 -14.94 -23.74 67.23
C GLU A 614 -15.37 -24.96 66.42
N ASP A 615 -16.05 -25.91 67.06
CA ASP A 615 -16.54 -27.17 66.50
C ASP A 615 -15.53 -28.17 65.91
N VAL A 616 -14.23 -27.90 65.96
CA VAL A 616 -13.19 -28.85 65.55
C VAL A 616 -12.93 -29.90 66.64
N ARG A 617 -12.92 -31.18 66.23
CA ARG A 617 -12.73 -32.33 67.14
C ARG A 617 -11.47 -33.14 66.86
N MET A 618 -10.75 -32.90 65.78
CA MET A 618 -9.55 -33.64 65.41
C MET A 618 -8.42 -32.72 64.95
N ALA A 619 -7.19 -33.09 65.24
CA ALA A 619 -6.00 -32.39 64.80
C ALA A 619 -4.94 -33.38 64.32
N GLU A 620 -4.06 -32.89 63.46
CA GLU A 620 -2.88 -33.60 62.98
C GLU A 620 -1.64 -32.80 63.35
N VAL A 621 -0.72 -33.47 64.05
CA VAL A 621 0.56 -32.93 64.47
C VAL A 621 1.64 -33.61 63.66
N THR A 622 2.54 -32.82 63.07
CA THR A 622 3.75 -33.32 62.41
C THR A 622 4.96 -32.65 63.03
N TRP A 623 6.09 -33.36 63.12
CA TRP A 623 7.32 -32.78 63.64
C TRP A 623 8.56 -33.35 62.95
N THR A 624 9.63 -32.56 62.98
CA THR A 624 10.95 -32.92 62.47
C THR A 624 12.03 -32.49 63.47
N ASN A 625 13.02 -33.35 63.72
CA ASN A 625 14.19 -33.06 64.56
C ASN A 625 15.44 -32.88 63.69
N ALA A 626 16.17 -31.78 63.92
CA ALA A 626 17.37 -31.43 63.17
C ALA A 626 18.61 -32.31 63.43
N LEU A 627 18.71 -32.99 64.58
CA LEU A 627 19.90 -33.77 64.98
C LEU A 627 19.82 -35.27 64.63
N ALA A 628 18.63 -35.81 64.35
CA ALA A 628 18.44 -37.22 64.04
C ALA A 628 17.97 -37.39 62.60
N GLY A 629 18.75 -38.06 61.76
CA GLY A 629 18.39 -38.41 60.38
C GLY A 629 17.11 -39.25 60.22
N THR A 630 16.44 -39.61 61.32
CA THR A 630 15.17 -40.36 61.39
C THR A 630 14.17 -39.80 62.42
N GLY A 631 14.42 -38.63 63.02
CA GLY A 631 13.65 -38.11 64.18
C GLY A 631 12.42 -37.26 63.85
N GLY A 632 11.63 -37.63 62.85
CA GLY A 632 10.36 -36.97 62.51
C GLY A 632 9.17 -37.90 62.67
N GLY A 633 7.98 -37.35 62.87
CA GLY A 633 6.77 -38.14 63.08
C GLY A 633 5.49 -37.37 62.78
N GLN A 634 4.39 -38.13 62.76
CA GLN A 634 3.04 -37.62 62.57
C GLN A 634 2.10 -38.30 63.57
N LEU A 635 1.23 -37.52 64.19
CA LEU A 635 0.24 -37.99 65.15
C LEU A 635 -1.11 -37.33 64.85
N ARG A 636 -2.15 -38.16 64.69
CA ARG A 636 -3.53 -37.70 64.66
C ARG A 636 -4.16 -37.95 66.02
N LEU A 637 -4.85 -36.94 66.54
CA LEU A 637 -5.51 -37.04 67.84
C LEU A 637 -6.84 -36.30 67.83
N THR A 638 -7.76 -36.81 68.63
CA THR A 638 -9.04 -36.15 68.92
C THR A 638 -8.86 -35.13 70.06
N ARG A 639 -9.78 -34.15 70.11
CA ARG A 639 -9.83 -33.18 71.22
C ARG A 639 -10.03 -33.85 72.58
N GLN A 640 -10.71 -35.00 72.62
CA GLN A 640 -10.88 -35.80 73.84
C GLN A 640 -9.55 -36.40 74.30
N GLN A 641 -8.77 -37.00 73.40
CA GLN A 641 -7.44 -37.53 73.72
C GLN A 641 -6.50 -36.42 74.18
N TYR A 642 -6.48 -35.30 73.46
CA TYR A 642 -5.69 -34.11 73.84
C TYR A 642 -6.00 -33.62 75.26
N GLN A 643 -7.28 -33.58 75.64
CA GLN A 643 -7.70 -33.17 76.99
C GLN A 643 -7.34 -34.21 78.06
N ALA A 644 -7.51 -35.51 77.76
CA ALA A 644 -7.19 -36.59 78.68
C ALA A 644 -5.69 -36.63 79.02
N ASP A 645 -4.82 -36.37 78.04
CA ASP A 645 -3.36 -36.45 78.20
C ASP A 645 -2.72 -35.13 78.66
N GLY A 646 -3.54 -34.07 78.83
CA GLY A 646 -3.11 -32.74 79.25
C GLY A 646 -2.31 -31.97 78.18
N GLY A 647 -2.49 -32.31 76.90
CA GLY A 647 -1.72 -31.82 75.77
C GLY A 647 -1.46 -32.91 74.73
N CYS A 648 -0.71 -32.57 73.68
CA CYS A 648 -0.22 -33.56 72.71
C CYS A 648 1.23 -33.92 73.02
N ARG A 649 1.49 -35.19 73.31
CA ARG A 649 2.81 -35.70 73.69
C ARG A 649 3.51 -36.31 72.48
N ILE A 650 4.72 -35.86 72.19
CA ILE A 650 5.54 -36.38 71.10
C ILE A 650 6.94 -36.74 71.58
N GLY A 651 7.42 -37.92 71.20
CA GLY A 651 8.81 -38.34 71.41
C GLY A 651 9.71 -37.67 70.38
N ALA A 652 10.24 -36.50 70.72
CA ALA A 652 10.91 -35.64 69.75
C ALA A 652 12.44 -35.72 69.80
N GLY A 653 13.01 -36.45 70.77
CA GLY A 653 14.46 -36.56 70.98
C GLY A 653 15.07 -35.27 71.53
N PRO A 654 16.37 -35.26 71.86
CA PRO A 654 17.00 -34.15 72.58
C PRO A 654 17.27 -32.91 71.70
N GLY A 655 17.31 -33.07 70.37
CA GLY A 655 17.58 -31.96 69.44
C GLY A 655 16.45 -30.94 69.26
N THR A 656 16.75 -29.89 68.49
CA THR A 656 15.78 -28.87 68.08
C THR A 656 14.68 -29.46 67.20
N VAL A 657 13.43 -29.11 67.48
CA VAL A 657 12.25 -29.70 66.84
C VAL A 657 11.38 -28.60 66.23
N ARG A 658 10.96 -28.79 64.98
CA ARG A 658 9.89 -28.00 64.36
C ARG A 658 8.60 -28.79 64.37
N ALA A 659 7.62 -28.34 65.15
CA ALA A 659 6.29 -28.94 65.24
C ALA A 659 5.27 -28.12 64.43
N GLN A 660 4.34 -28.80 63.76
CA GLN A 660 3.24 -28.20 63.02
C GLN A 660 1.93 -28.86 63.40
N VAL A 661 0.87 -28.06 63.60
CA VAL A 661 -0.46 -28.53 63.98
C VAL A 661 -1.51 -27.99 63.01
N SER A 662 -2.31 -28.89 62.45
CA SER A 662 -3.46 -28.58 61.59
C SER A 662 -4.75 -29.09 62.21
N ALA A 663 -5.80 -28.25 62.18
CA ALA A 663 -7.16 -28.66 62.53
C ALA A 663 -7.74 -29.54 61.40
N ILE A 664 -8.50 -30.56 61.79
CA ILE A 664 -9.21 -31.44 60.87
C ILE A 664 -10.70 -31.46 61.20
N ALA A 665 -11.53 -31.21 60.18
CA ALA A 665 -12.97 -31.41 60.22
C ALA A 665 -13.36 -32.51 59.24
N THR A 666 -14.16 -33.47 59.70
CA THR A 666 -14.73 -34.53 58.87
C THR A 666 -16.20 -34.22 58.65
N ALA A 667 -16.61 -34.09 57.39
CA ALA A 667 -18.00 -33.94 56.99
C ALA A 667 -18.35 -34.99 55.92
N ASP A 668 -19.63 -35.09 55.54
CA ASP A 668 -20.13 -36.09 54.57
C ASP A 668 -19.46 -36.01 53.19
N ASN A 669 -18.79 -34.90 52.88
CA ASN A 669 -18.05 -34.64 51.64
C ASN A 669 -16.53 -34.88 51.73
N GLY A 670 -16.02 -35.39 52.85
CA GLY A 670 -14.60 -35.73 53.04
C GLY A 670 -13.91 -34.97 54.17
N GLU A 671 -12.59 -35.12 54.25
CA GLU A 671 -11.74 -34.51 55.27
C GLU A 671 -11.25 -33.12 54.81
N SER A 672 -11.53 -32.08 55.60
CA SER A 672 -11.00 -30.72 55.39
C SER A 672 -9.90 -30.40 56.40
N ARG A 673 -8.83 -29.76 55.94
CA ARG A 673 -7.66 -29.40 56.76
C ARG A 673 -7.43 -27.89 56.79
N SER A 674 -7.11 -27.34 57.95
CA SER A 674 -6.68 -25.95 58.08
C SER A 674 -5.26 -25.73 57.57
N LEU A 675 -4.85 -24.47 57.43
CA LEU A 675 -3.42 -24.12 57.37
C LEU A 675 -2.70 -24.57 58.67
N PRO A 676 -1.42 -24.97 58.61
CA PRO A 676 -0.67 -25.42 59.77
C PRO A 676 -0.18 -24.24 60.63
N ALA A 677 -0.38 -24.30 61.94
CA ALA A 677 0.35 -23.48 62.90
C ALA A 677 1.69 -24.16 63.22
N ALA A 678 2.80 -23.43 63.18
CA ALA A 678 4.14 -23.99 63.36
C ALA A 678 4.87 -23.37 64.56
N LEU A 679 5.69 -24.17 65.24
CA LEU A 679 6.52 -23.77 66.38
C LEU A 679 7.89 -24.46 66.33
N GLU A 680 8.95 -23.71 66.55
CA GLU A 680 10.30 -24.24 66.76
C GLU A 680 10.61 -24.34 68.25
N VAL A 681 11.06 -25.51 68.69
CA VAL A 681 11.35 -25.84 70.09
C VAL A 681 12.84 -26.16 70.23
N PRO A 682 13.61 -25.38 71.02
CA PRO A 682 15.04 -25.63 71.24
C PRO A 682 15.33 -27.04 71.79
N GLY A 683 16.53 -27.55 71.50
CA GLY A 683 17.04 -28.80 72.06
C GLY A 683 17.43 -28.71 73.54
N ALA A 684 17.60 -29.87 74.19
CA ALA A 684 18.16 -29.98 75.53
C ALA A 684 19.70 -29.82 75.50
N PRO A 685 20.32 -29.30 76.58
CA PRO A 685 21.78 -29.20 76.68
C PRO A 685 22.46 -30.59 76.55
N PRO A 686 23.57 -30.73 75.82
CA PRO A 686 24.34 -31.97 75.76
C PRO A 686 24.90 -32.36 77.13
N GLN A 687 24.76 -33.62 77.51
CA GLN A 687 25.34 -34.20 78.72
C GLN A 687 26.58 -35.02 78.36
N VAL A 688 27.71 -34.70 78.99
CA VAL A 688 28.94 -35.48 78.91
C VAL A 688 29.18 -36.19 80.22
N SER A 689 29.38 -37.50 80.16
CA SER A 689 29.79 -38.32 81.30
C SER A 689 31.19 -38.88 81.06
N TYR A 690 31.89 -39.26 82.13
CA TYR A 690 33.18 -39.91 81.98
C TYR A 690 33.43 -40.97 83.03
N ARG A 691 34.32 -41.92 82.74
CA ARG A 691 34.78 -42.96 83.67
C ARG A 691 36.29 -42.91 83.80
N VAL A 692 36.80 -43.28 84.97
CA VAL A 692 38.24 -43.28 85.27
C VAL A 692 38.67 -44.68 85.72
N GLU A 693 39.58 -45.29 84.95
CA GLU A 693 40.13 -46.62 85.20
C GLU A 693 41.64 -46.54 85.45
N ARG A 694 42.09 -46.98 86.62
CA ARG A 694 43.50 -46.88 87.03
C ARG A 694 44.27 -48.12 86.60
N GLN A 695 45.46 -47.91 86.02
CA GLN A 695 46.36 -48.98 85.61
C GLN A 695 47.66 -48.89 86.41
N ASN A 696 47.85 -49.83 87.36
CA ASN A 696 49.07 -49.93 88.14
C ASN A 696 50.07 -50.86 87.44
N ARG A 697 51.31 -50.39 87.24
CA ARG A 697 52.42 -51.21 86.73
C ARG A 697 53.39 -51.56 87.87
N LEU A 698 53.91 -52.80 87.86
CA LEU A 698 54.87 -53.30 88.86
C LEU A 698 56.23 -52.58 88.80
N PHE A 699 56.59 -51.99 87.65
CA PHE A 699 57.70 -51.07 87.48
C PHE A 699 57.28 -49.93 86.54
N GLY A 700 57.40 -48.67 86.97
CA GLY A 700 57.06 -47.47 86.17
C GLY A 700 56.02 -46.54 86.82
N THR A 701 55.69 -45.44 86.15
CA THR A 701 54.67 -44.46 86.57
C THR A 701 53.27 -45.05 86.42
N SER A 702 52.40 -44.91 87.42
CA SER A 702 50.98 -45.31 87.32
C SER A 702 50.24 -44.43 86.32
N THR A 703 49.30 -44.98 85.56
CA THR A 703 48.47 -44.24 84.60
C THR A 703 46.98 -44.39 84.90
N ALA A 704 46.14 -43.49 84.39
CA ALA A 704 44.69 -43.64 84.36
C ALA A 704 44.17 -43.51 82.93
N ARG A 705 43.30 -44.44 82.53
CA ARG A 705 42.47 -44.36 81.33
C ARG A 705 41.17 -43.65 81.67
N ILE A 706 40.79 -42.68 80.87
CA ILE A 706 39.60 -41.87 81.02
C ILE A 706 38.78 -42.00 79.75
N VAL A 707 37.52 -42.41 79.86
CA VAL A 707 36.61 -42.53 78.72
C VAL A 707 35.48 -41.52 78.90
N LEU A 708 35.36 -40.56 77.99
CA LEU A 708 34.28 -39.56 77.96
C LEU A 708 33.22 -39.97 76.93
N THR A 709 31.95 -39.80 77.24
CA THR A 709 30.83 -40.09 76.34
C THR A 709 29.78 -39.00 76.44
N ALA A 710 29.27 -38.53 75.30
CA ALA A 710 28.20 -37.54 75.23
C ALA A 710 26.88 -38.19 74.78
N ASP A 711 25.74 -37.69 75.29
CA ASP A 711 24.40 -38.11 74.86
C ASP A 711 23.93 -37.44 73.55
N GLN A 712 24.63 -36.37 73.15
CA GLN A 712 24.45 -35.62 71.92
C GLN A 712 25.83 -35.29 71.32
N PRO A 713 25.98 -35.16 69.98
CA PRO A 713 27.22 -34.72 69.37
C PRO A 713 27.70 -33.36 69.94
N VAL A 714 28.88 -33.34 70.56
CA VAL A 714 29.52 -32.10 71.02
C VAL A 714 30.80 -31.88 70.22
N PRO A 715 30.73 -31.18 69.08
CA PRO A 715 31.93 -30.78 68.36
C PRO A 715 32.71 -29.77 69.21
N ASP A 716 34.05 -29.80 69.08
CA ASP A 716 34.95 -28.84 69.71
C ASP A 716 34.84 -28.74 71.24
N CYS A 717 34.68 -29.87 71.92
CA CYS A 717 34.66 -29.94 73.38
C CYS A 717 36.07 -29.83 73.96
N THR A 718 36.34 -28.77 74.72
CA THR A 718 37.62 -28.64 75.43
C THR A 718 37.60 -29.54 76.66
N VAL A 719 38.47 -30.55 76.70
CA VAL A 719 38.61 -31.49 77.81
C VAL A 719 39.90 -31.21 78.57
N LEU A 720 39.77 -31.04 79.88
CA LEU A 720 40.85 -30.86 80.84
C LEU A 720 40.83 -32.03 81.83
N VAL A 721 41.97 -32.68 82.05
CA VAL A 721 42.12 -33.67 83.12
C VAL A 721 42.99 -33.05 84.19
N VAL A 722 42.46 -32.92 85.40
CA VAL A 722 43.09 -32.16 86.48
C VAL A 722 43.36 -33.06 87.67
N VAL A 723 44.59 -32.95 88.18
CA VAL A 723 45.02 -33.62 89.40
C VAL A 723 45.23 -32.60 90.53
N ALA A 724 44.58 -32.80 91.66
CA ALA A 724 44.68 -31.88 92.81
C ALA A 724 45.09 -32.65 94.08
N PRO A 725 46.20 -32.28 94.76
CA PRO A 725 46.60 -32.93 96.00
C PRO A 725 45.69 -32.55 97.17
N GLY A 726 45.52 -33.47 98.14
CA GLY A 726 44.81 -33.18 99.39
C GLY A 726 43.42 -33.81 99.52
N ARG A 727 42.60 -33.25 100.42
CA ARG A 727 41.32 -33.87 100.85
C ARG A 727 40.09 -33.40 100.06
N VAL A 728 40.17 -32.25 99.39
CA VAL A 728 39.04 -31.60 98.70
C VAL A 728 39.12 -31.85 97.20
N MET A 729 37.98 -32.21 96.60
CA MET A 729 37.85 -32.42 95.15
C MET A 729 37.94 -31.07 94.41
N PRO A 730 38.70 -30.96 93.30
CA PRO A 730 38.81 -29.71 92.55
C PRO A 730 37.45 -29.33 91.97
N LEU A 731 37.04 -28.07 92.16
CA LEU A 731 35.76 -27.52 91.68
C LEU A 731 35.93 -26.78 90.34
N LYS A 732 37.14 -26.31 90.04
CA LYS A 732 37.52 -25.70 88.76
C LYS A 732 38.92 -26.16 88.33
N PRO A 733 39.30 -25.98 87.05
CA PRO A 733 40.60 -26.46 86.56
C PRO A 733 41.83 -25.90 87.28
N ASP A 734 41.73 -24.66 87.80
CA ASP A 734 42.83 -23.98 88.50
C ASP A 734 43.06 -24.49 89.93
N ASP A 735 42.19 -25.35 90.46
CA ASP A 735 42.34 -25.92 91.81
C ASP A 735 43.42 -27.03 91.88
N GLY A 736 44.02 -27.38 90.74
CA GLY A 736 45.03 -28.43 90.65
C GLY A 736 45.98 -28.25 89.47
N HIS A 737 46.75 -29.30 89.18
CA HIS A 737 47.64 -29.37 88.03
C HIS A 737 46.96 -30.07 86.86
N VAL A 738 47.00 -29.46 85.67
CA VAL A 738 46.38 -30.01 84.46
C VAL A 738 47.30 -31.07 83.84
N LEU A 739 46.87 -32.33 83.83
CA LEU A 739 47.58 -33.45 83.21
C LEU A 739 47.31 -33.55 81.71
N HIS A 740 46.12 -33.14 81.26
CA HIS A 740 45.74 -33.11 79.85
C HIS A 740 44.90 -31.90 79.54
N ARG A 741 45.11 -31.32 78.35
CA ARG A 741 44.30 -30.25 77.77
C ARG A 741 44.22 -30.47 76.27
N GLY A 742 43.01 -30.57 75.73
CA GLY A 742 42.80 -30.59 74.28
C GLY A 742 41.35 -30.34 73.91
N VAL A 743 41.12 -29.95 72.66
CA VAL A 743 39.80 -29.83 72.06
C VAL A 743 39.51 -31.13 71.31
N HIS A 744 38.34 -31.72 71.54
CA HIS A 744 37.95 -33.03 71.00
C HIS A 744 36.52 -33.02 70.47
N ASP A 745 36.25 -33.82 69.45
CA ASP A 745 34.88 -34.06 68.97
C ASP A 745 34.29 -35.27 69.73
N LEU A 746 33.25 -35.03 70.54
CA LEU A 746 32.57 -36.07 71.32
C LEU A 746 31.35 -36.65 70.56
N ARG A 747 31.50 -36.96 69.28
CA ARG A 747 30.53 -37.79 68.52
C ARG A 747 30.63 -39.27 68.86
N GLU A 748 31.83 -39.72 69.18
CA GLU A 748 32.14 -41.08 69.63
C GLU A 748 32.83 -41.01 71.00
N PRO A 749 32.84 -42.10 71.79
CA PRO A 749 33.53 -42.11 73.07
C PRO A 749 35.02 -41.73 72.94
N LEU A 750 35.44 -40.71 73.68
CA LEU A 750 36.82 -40.23 73.70
C LEU A 750 37.62 -40.95 74.78
N GLU A 751 38.71 -41.61 74.40
CA GLU A 751 39.63 -42.25 75.35
C GLU A 751 40.92 -41.45 75.52
N LEU A 752 41.26 -41.13 76.76
CA LEU A 752 42.47 -40.42 77.16
C LEU A 752 43.26 -41.27 78.15
N THR A 753 44.60 -41.23 78.08
CA THR A 753 45.47 -41.84 79.08
C THR A 753 46.40 -40.78 79.67
N VAL A 754 46.41 -40.65 81.00
CA VAL A 754 47.26 -39.68 81.71
C VAL A 754 48.17 -40.35 82.72
N GLU A 755 49.36 -39.81 82.91
CA GLU A 755 50.30 -40.24 83.95
C GLU A 755 49.92 -39.65 85.31
N LEU A 756 49.97 -40.47 86.35
CA LEU A 756 49.54 -40.09 87.70
C LEU A 756 50.72 -39.69 88.59
N PRO A 757 50.54 -38.72 89.50
CA PRO A 757 51.55 -38.38 90.50
C PRO A 757 51.88 -39.54 91.44
N ARG A 758 53.14 -39.62 91.88
CA ARG A 758 53.59 -40.63 92.86
C ARG A 758 53.11 -40.34 94.30
N ARG A 759 52.90 -39.07 94.65
CA ARG A 759 52.51 -38.65 96.01
C ARG A 759 51.00 -38.71 96.18
N LYS A 760 50.54 -39.46 97.19
CA LYS A 760 49.13 -39.62 97.58
C LYS A 760 48.86 -38.93 98.92
N PRO A 761 47.62 -38.48 99.22
CA PRO A 761 46.40 -38.60 98.40
C PRO A 761 46.21 -37.45 97.39
N PHE A 762 45.50 -37.73 96.30
CA PHE A 762 45.11 -36.74 95.29
C PHE A 762 43.76 -37.07 94.63
N TRP A 763 43.15 -36.08 93.99
CA TRP A 763 41.95 -36.21 93.16
C TRP A 763 42.30 -36.13 91.69
N LEU A 764 41.60 -36.89 90.86
CA LEU A 764 41.66 -36.85 89.40
C LEU A 764 40.23 -36.59 88.88
N ARG A 765 39.99 -35.43 88.27
CA ARG A 765 38.68 -35.01 87.77
C ARG A 765 38.80 -34.44 86.36
N CYS A 766 37.81 -34.70 85.50
CA CYS A 766 37.72 -34.02 84.22
C CYS A 766 36.94 -32.72 84.35
N PHE A 767 37.28 -31.74 83.52
CA PHE A 767 36.46 -30.57 83.23
C PHE A 767 36.25 -30.49 81.73
N VAL A 768 35.04 -30.15 81.32
CA VAL A 768 34.71 -29.97 79.90
C VAL A 768 34.17 -28.57 79.69
N HIS A 769 34.44 -28.01 78.51
CA HIS A 769 33.91 -26.71 78.11
C HIS A 769 33.44 -26.75 76.66
N ALA A 770 32.13 -26.53 76.49
CA ALA A 770 31.43 -26.32 75.23
C ALA A 770 30.12 -25.54 75.52
N ALA A 771 29.46 -25.02 74.49
CA ALA A 771 28.23 -24.24 74.67
C ALA A 771 27.10 -25.10 75.28
N GLY A 772 26.61 -24.69 76.46
CA GLY A 772 25.46 -25.30 77.11
C GLY A 772 25.66 -26.77 77.54
N ILE A 773 26.89 -27.22 77.75
CA ILE A 773 27.19 -28.59 78.14
C ILE A 773 27.03 -28.82 79.65
N GLU A 774 26.54 -29.99 80.04
CA GLU A 774 26.50 -30.46 81.43
C GLU A 774 27.46 -31.64 81.62
N LEU A 775 28.35 -31.56 82.61
CA LEU A 775 29.29 -32.64 82.94
C LEU A 775 28.77 -33.48 84.10
N ILE A 776 28.67 -34.78 83.89
CA ILE A 776 28.28 -35.77 84.89
C ILE A 776 29.54 -36.47 85.39
N ASP A 777 29.91 -36.19 86.66
CA ASP A 777 31.04 -36.84 87.32
C ASP A 777 30.73 -38.31 87.66
N PRO A 778 31.71 -39.23 87.52
CA PRO A 778 31.58 -40.59 88.02
C PRO A 778 31.63 -40.64 89.56
N PRO A 779 31.33 -41.80 90.18
CA PRO A 779 31.39 -41.96 91.63
C PRO A 779 32.76 -41.55 92.21
N ILE A 780 32.74 -40.95 93.41
CA ILE A 780 33.92 -40.43 94.12
C ILE A 780 35.06 -41.45 94.24
N SER A 781 34.75 -42.75 94.34
CA SER A 781 35.75 -43.83 94.41
C SER A 781 36.67 -43.90 93.18
N GLN A 782 36.19 -43.47 92.01
CA GLN A 782 36.96 -43.38 90.77
C GLN A 782 37.81 -42.10 90.70
N LEU A 783 37.37 -41.04 91.36
CA LEU A 783 38.02 -39.73 91.32
C LEU A 783 39.10 -39.56 92.40
N LYS A 784 38.92 -40.14 93.59
CA LYS A 784 39.87 -39.99 94.72
C LYS A 784 40.89 -41.13 94.79
N VAL A 785 42.16 -40.79 94.84
CA VAL A 785 43.28 -41.73 95.08
C VAL A 785 43.83 -41.51 96.47
N SER A 786 43.70 -42.52 97.32
CA SER A 786 44.22 -42.53 98.71
C SER A 786 45.54 -43.27 98.82
#